data_AF-A0A6P4BA92-F1
#
_entry.id   AF-A0A6P4BA92-F1
#
_cell.length_a   1.000
_cell.length_b   1.000
_cell.length_c   1.000
_cell.angle_alpha   90.00
_cell.angle_beta   90.00
_cell.angle_gamma   90.00
#
_symmetry.space_group_name_H-M   'P 1'
#
loop_
_entity.id
_entity.type
_entity.pdbx_description
1 polymer ?
#
loop_
_entity_poly.entity_id
_entity_poly.type
_entity_poly.pdbx_seq_one_letter_code
_entity_poly.pdbx_strand_id
1 'polypeptide(L)'
;MEVAKRKAASTYTTLLLIFLFLFLSFGPSQGQNAAGADAGKTKPAALADDETNLDNTAAEAKIAAATDDADGAAVKKAKPVKGAVVTTAAPATDVEVIPAPPPPPAELQVCNGVFLTYTLISREKEYPFVKNKSNQAYAFTSQATITNVGDEEVKGWRMYIGFQHREILVSMDGAVPIDAEDFPAAVGNGTTIAGNPMVDLKTAILTANDFTQMSVRVGMKGSQFGLGDGATPMPKTIKLINSGFKCPASSRRGSTMIVCCRKDPKAKALALKKTKYPPRGKGDLTISYDVLQAYQTSYYAEVTIQNNHPLGRLDHWNLTWEWQRGEFIYSMKGAFARVKDPSECLYGPAGQYYRDFDFTQVANCEKRPIISDLPSERKDDEKVGKLPWCCRNGTVLSPVMDRNQARSMFQLQVFKIPPDNNRTALTPPMKWKIDGVINPHYKCGPPVRVDPAEYPDPSGLQAIHTAVASWHIVCNMTKPQPQKTRCCVSFSAFYNESAIPCNTCACGGCDGYQQCNAKAPPMLIPPDALLVPFVNRTAKMKAWAKMKHFKIPKRMPCGDNCPVSINWHVNSDYKTGWTARITLFNWERYAFDDWFTALQFHNNSFRDFDEVYSFNGTRIPGLRTVFLQGFKGLNYLVGLTNGSRIGDPHVPGKQQSVLSFKKKHSKKFNIRRDAFPTKVYFNGEECALPPTTPSNGSSRIKSSPISFLAVTIIAFLSFFAMTERLF
;
A
#
# COMPACT_ATOMS: atom_id res chain seq x y z
N MET A 1 55.45 8.55 -61.44
CA MET A 1 54.13 8.98 -60.94
C MET A 1 52.93 8.20 -61.51
N GLU A 2 53.10 7.36 -62.54
CA GLU A 2 51.97 6.61 -63.16
C GLU A 2 51.73 5.20 -62.59
N VAL A 3 52.71 4.63 -61.89
CA VAL A 3 52.57 3.31 -61.22
C VAL A 3 51.79 3.41 -59.90
N ALA A 4 51.81 4.58 -59.25
CA ALA A 4 51.06 4.83 -58.01
C ALA A 4 49.55 5.02 -58.27
N LYS A 5 49.16 5.58 -59.43
CA LYS A 5 47.75 5.78 -59.80
C LYS A 5 47.03 4.47 -60.13
N ARG A 6 47.73 3.46 -60.69
CA ARG A 6 47.12 2.16 -61.01
C ARG A 6 46.86 1.28 -59.78
N LYS A 7 47.66 1.40 -58.72
CA LYS A 7 47.41 0.68 -57.44
C LYS A 7 46.26 1.28 -56.65
N ALA A 8 46.04 2.60 -56.69
CA ALA A 8 44.93 3.24 -55.98
C ALA A 8 43.55 2.88 -56.58
N ALA A 9 43.46 2.77 -57.91
CA ALA A 9 42.20 2.43 -58.59
C ALA A 9 41.74 0.99 -58.30
N SER A 10 42.66 0.02 -58.18
CA SER A 10 42.33 -1.38 -57.90
C SER A 10 41.76 -1.59 -56.49
N THR A 11 42.22 -0.82 -55.50
CA THR A 11 41.79 -0.98 -54.10
C THR A 11 40.43 -0.34 -53.83
N TYR A 12 40.09 0.73 -54.57
CA TYR A 12 38.80 1.40 -54.48
C TYR A 12 37.64 0.54 -55.00
N THR A 13 37.85 -0.22 -56.08
CA THR A 13 36.81 -1.09 -56.66
C THR A 13 36.48 -2.28 -55.77
N THR A 14 37.47 -2.83 -55.05
CA THR A 14 37.26 -3.97 -54.13
C THR A 14 36.50 -3.57 -52.87
N LEU A 15 36.74 -2.35 -52.35
CA LEU A 15 36.03 -1.83 -51.17
C LEU A 15 34.57 -1.46 -51.46
N LEU A 16 34.25 -0.98 -52.66
CA LEU A 16 32.87 -0.66 -53.06
C LEU A 16 32.01 -1.92 -53.24
N LEU A 17 32.58 -3.00 -53.77
CA LEU A 17 31.90 -4.29 -53.96
C LEU A 17 31.55 -4.99 -52.64
N ILE A 18 32.41 -4.87 -51.63
CA ILE A 18 32.16 -5.41 -50.28
C ILE A 18 31.05 -4.62 -49.56
N PHE A 19 30.98 -3.31 -49.79
CA PHE A 19 29.94 -2.45 -49.21
C PHE A 19 28.54 -2.69 -49.82
N LEU A 20 28.47 -2.95 -51.13
CA LEU A 20 27.20 -3.28 -51.80
C LEU A 20 26.64 -4.66 -51.40
N PHE A 21 27.51 -5.65 -51.13
CA PHE A 21 27.09 -6.98 -50.68
C PHE A 21 26.48 -6.97 -49.25
N LEU A 22 26.96 -6.09 -48.38
CA LEU A 22 26.47 -5.98 -46.99
C LEU A 22 25.12 -5.25 -46.89
N PHE A 23 24.78 -4.38 -47.85
CA PHE A 23 23.52 -3.62 -47.83
C PHE A 23 22.32 -4.38 -48.41
N LEU A 24 22.53 -5.41 -49.22
CA LEU A 24 21.45 -6.18 -49.86
C LEU A 24 20.88 -7.33 -49.01
N SER A 25 21.40 -7.55 -47.79
CA SER A 25 21.07 -8.75 -46.99
C SER A 25 19.92 -8.61 -45.99
N PHE A 26 19.25 -7.45 -45.86
CA PHE A 26 18.15 -7.30 -44.89
C PHE A 26 17.01 -6.39 -45.38
N GLY A 27 16.12 -6.96 -46.20
CA GLY A 27 14.76 -6.47 -46.40
C GLY A 27 13.73 -7.44 -45.78
N PRO A 28 12.60 -6.98 -45.22
CA PRO A 28 11.57 -7.85 -44.65
C PRO A 28 10.50 -8.21 -45.71
N SER A 29 10.06 -9.46 -45.74
CA SER A 29 8.89 -9.88 -46.54
C SER A 29 7.70 -10.28 -45.63
N GLN A 30 6.56 -9.63 -45.89
CA GLN A 30 5.17 -10.11 -45.68
C GLN A 30 4.98 -11.45 -46.42
N GLY A 31 4.04 -12.36 -46.16
CA GLY A 31 2.66 -12.31 -45.64
C GLY A 31 1.76 -13.11 -46.61
N GLN A 32 0.66 -13.72 -46.11
CA GLN A 32 -0.41 -14.50 -46.82
C GLN A 32 -0.09 -15.99 -47.12
N ASN A 33 -0.99 -16.99 -47.06
CA ASN A 33 -2.42 -17.11 -46.73
C ASN A 33 -2.82 -18.61 -46.60
N ALA A 34 -4.04 -18.85 -46.09
CA ALA A 34 -4.92 -20.04 -46.26
C ALA A 34 -4.62 -21.31 -45.44
N ALA A 35 -5.58 -22.15 -45.03
CA ALA A 35 -7.03 -22.10 -44.82
C ALA A 35 -7.44 -23.52 -44.31
N GLY A 36 -8.57 -23.61 -43.58
CA GLY A 36 -9.36 -24.84 -43.49
C GLY A 36 -9.14 -25.74 -42.26
N ALA A 37 -10.14 -25.81 -41.38
CA ALA A 37 -11.04 -26.96 -41.27
C ALA A 37 -11.89 -26.87 -40.00
N ASP A 38 -13.20 -27.00 -40.22
CA ASP A 38 -14.31 -27.00 -39.28
C ASP A 38 -14.61 -28.41 -38.78
N ALA A 39 -15.07 -28.56 -37.52
CA ALA A 39 -15.82 -29.73 -37.03
C ALA A 39 -16.29 -29.57 -35.57
N GLY A 40 -17.58 -29.28 -35.39
CA GLY A 40 -18.49 -30.19 -34.66
C GLY A 40 -18.57 -30.18 -33.12
N LYS A 41 -19.71 -29.65 -32.62
CA LYS A 41 -20.68 -30.20 -31.63
C LYS A 41 -20.14 -31.04 -30.45
N THR A 42 -20.50 -30.83 -29.18
CA THR A 42 -21.84 -31.01 -28.59
C THR A 42 -21.88 -30.54 -27.12
N LYS A 43 -23.06 -30.09 -26.67
CA LYS A 43 -23.48 -29.87 -25.27
C LYS A 43 -24.38 -31.05 -24.84
N PRO A 44 -24.49 -31.38 -23.55
CA PRO A 44 -25.80 -31.36 -22.86
C PRO A 44 -25.67 -30.71 -21.44
N ALA A 45 -26.60 -29.90 -20.91
CA ALA A 45 -27.97 -30.19 -20.41
C ALA A 45 -27.96 -31.29 -19.33
N ALA A 46 -27.95 -30.93 -18.05
CA ALA A 46 -29.12 -30.68 -17.18
C ALA A 46 -29.77 -31.97 -16.67
N LEU A 47 -29.84 -32.12 -15.34
CA LEU A 47 -30.83 -32.92 -14.62
C LEU A 47 -30.97 -32.34 -13.21
N ALA A 48 -32.17 -31.82 -12.96
CA ALA A 48 -32.78 -31.73 -11.65
C ALA A 48 -33.36 -33.12 -11.30
N ASP A 49 -33.70 -33.31 -10.03
CA ASP A 49 -34.89 -34.00 -9.48
C ASP A 49 -34.53 -34.30 -8.00
N ASP A 50 -35.19 -33.78 -6.97
CA ASP A 50 -36.61 -33.80 -6.55
C ASP A 50 -36.76 -34.77 -5.36
N GLU A 51 -37.84 -34.53 -4.60
CA GLU A 51 -38.45 -35.34 -3.54
C GLU A 51 -37.96 -35.12 -2.10
N THR A 52 -38.71 -34.36 -1.28
CA THR A 52 -39.96 -34.69 -0.54
C THR A 52 -39.64 -35.61 0.67
N ASN A 53 -40.29 -35.60 1.83
CA ASN A 53 -41.53 -35.00 2.34
C ASN A 53 -41.57 -35.25 3.87
N LEU A 54 -42.60 -34.68 4.52
CA LEU A 54 -43.23 -35.14 5.78
C LEU A 54 -42.38 -35.04 7.07
N ASP A 55 -42.94 -34.94 8.27
CA ASP A 55 -44.18 -34.40 8.86
C ASP A 55 -43.96 -34.58 10.38
N ASN A 56 -44.58 -33.74 11.20
CA ASN A 56 -45.21 -34.04 12.51
C ASN A 56 -45.13 -32.81 13.45
N THR A 57 -46.23 -32.14 13.80
CA THR A 57 -47.19 -32.43 14.90
C THR A 57 -46.50 -32.65 16.25
N ALA A 58 -46.91 -32.10 17.40
CA ALA A 58 -48.05 -31.30 17.85
C ALA A 58 -47.75 -30.81 19.30
N ALA A 59 -48.77 -30.20 19.94
CA ALA A 59 -48.95 -29.87 21.36
C ALA A 59 -48.45 -28.48 21.80
N GLU A 60 -49.33 -27.47 21.88
CA GLU A 60 -50.29 -27.19 22.95
C GLU A 60 -49.66 -26.91 24.33
N ALA A 61 -49.69 -25.64 24.76
CA ALA A 61 -49.98 -25.26 26.15
C ALA A 61 -50.46 -23.80 26.22
N LYS A 62 -51.72 -23.71 26.65
CA LYS A 62 -52.62 -22.59 26.94
C LYS A 62 -52.22 -21.73 28.16
N ILE A 63 -52.91 -20.57 28.29
CA ILE A 63 -53.22 -19.74 29.50
C ILE A 63 -52.12 -18.71 29.86
N ALA A 64 -52.36 -17.41 30.13
CA ALA A 64 -53.55 -16.69 30.60
C ALA A 64 -53.64 -15.25 30.03
N ALA A 65 -54.86 -14.74 30.04
CA ALA A 65 -55.24 -13.35 29.81
C ALA A 65 -55.34 -12.55 31.13
N ALA A 66 -55.19 -11.22 31.03
CA ALA A 66 -55.87 -10.15 31.78
C ALA A 66 -55.35 -8.81 31.22
N THR A 67 -56.15 -7.97 30.49
CA THR A 67 -57.13 -6.97 30.98
C THR A 67 -56.55 -6.09 32.08
N ASP A 68 -56.74 -4.78 32.18
CA ASP A 68 -57.30 -3.68 31.39
C ASP A 68 -56.76 -2.44 32.14
N ASP A 69 -56.66 -1.28 31.50
CA ASP A 69 -57.30 -0.05 32.00
C ASP A 69 -56.77 1.19 31.31
N ALA A 70 -57.76 1.97 30.87
CA ALA A 70 -57.67 3.24 30.20
C ALA A 70 -57.60 4.38 31.23
N ASP A 71 -56.93 5.47 30.84
CA ASP A 71 -57.33 6.87 31.10
C ASP A 71 -56.41 7.74 30.22
N GLY A 72 -56.86 8.70 29.40
CA GLY A 72 -58.13 9.41 29.42
C GLY A 72 -57.95 10.85 29.89
N ALA A 73 -57.10 11.68 29.26
CA ALA A 73 -57.21 13.13 29.42
C ALA A 73 -56.64 13.91 28.24
N ALA A 74 -57.50 14.73 27.64
CA ALA A 74 -57.20 15.57 26.49
C ALA A 74 -57.43 17.06 26.80
N VAL A 75 -56.70 17.89 26.06
CA VAL A 75 -56.97 19.29 25.65
C VAL A 75 -56.69 20.41 26.68
N LYS A 76 -55.81 21.36 26.30
CA LYS A 76 -56.20 22.76 26.00
C LYS A 76 -55.13 23.55 25.23
N LYS A 77 -55.53 23.99 24.03
CA LYS A 77 -54.90 25.03 23.20
C LYS A 77 -55.17 26.40 23.83
N ALA A 78 -54.20 27.32 23.73
CA ALA A 78 -54.40 28.74 24.03
C ALA A 78 -53.85 29.63 22.89
N LYS A 79 -54.66 30.60 22.48
CA LYS A 79 -54.36 31.79 21.66
C LYS A 79 -55.55 32.76 21.85
N PRO A 80 -55.44 34.06 21.53
CA PRO A 80 -54.52 35.12 21.98
C PRO A 80 -55.29 36.26 22.69
N VAL A 81 -54.61 37.16 23.42
CA VAL A 81 -55.21 38.40 23.95
C VAL A 81 -54.51 39.62 23.34
N LYS A 82 -55.31 40.61 22.93
CA LYS A 82 -54.92 41.90 22.33
C LYS A 82 -54.49 42.91 23.40
N GLY A 83 -53.43 43.66 23.08
CA GLY A 83 -53.37 45.13 23.18
C GLY A 83 -53.18 45.77 24.55
N ALA A 84 -51.96 46.28 24.79
CA ALA A 84 -51.75 47.57 25.43
C ALA A 84 -50.41 48.14 24.94
N VAL A 85 -50.48 49.30 24.28
CA VAL A 85 -49.34 50.08 23.80
C VAL A 85 -48.79 50.86 24.99
N VAL A 86 -47.51 50.65 25.32
CA VAL A 86 -46.75 51.53 26.20
C VAL A 86 -45.48 51.92 25.47
N THR A 87 -45.40 53.19 25.10
CA THR A 87 -44.27 53.84 24.44
C THR A 87 -43.23 54.16 25.50
N THR A 88 -42.10 53.47 25.49
CA THR A 88 -40.88 53.91 26.19
C THR A 88 -39.70 53.75 25.26
N ALA A 89 -39.15 54.89 24.83
CA ALA A 89 -37.90 54.98 24.08
C ALA A 89 -36.71 54.69 25.00
N ALA A 90 -35.85 53.77 24.59
CA ALA A 90 -34.52 53.50 25.14
C ALA A 90 -33.64 52.89 24.01
N PRO A 91 -32.31 53.01 24.10
CA PRO A 91 -31.44 53.46 23.01
C PRO A 91 -31.12 52.41 21.95
N ALA A 92 -30.81 52.89 20.75
CA ALA A 92 -30.29 52.10 19.64
C ALA A 92 -29.00 51.39 20.05
N THR A 93 -29.05 50.07 20.18
CA THR A 93 -27.88 49.20 20.11
C THR A 93 -27.49 49.06 18.64
N ASP A 94 -26.27 49.46 18.32
CA ASP A 94 -25.64 49.21 17.03
C ASP A 94 -25.77 47.73 16.67
N VAL A 95 -26.57 47.44 15.65
CA VAL A 95 -26.55 46.15 14.97
C VAL A 95 -25.22 46.12 14.23
N GLU A 96 -24.27 45.37 14.74
CA GLU A 96 -23.07 45.00 14.00
C GLU A 96 -23.54 44.23 12.76
N VAL A 97 -23.61 44.95 11.63
CA VAL A 97 -23.90 44.37 10.33
C VAL A 97 -22.74 43.44 10.03
N ILE A 98 -22.94 42.14 10.29
CA ILE A 98 -22.05 41.09 9.81
C ILE A 98 -21.95 41.30 8.29
N PRO A 99 -20.77 41.65 7.75
CA PRO A 99 -20.64 41.88 6.32
C PRO A 99 -21.07 40.60 5.59
N ALA A 100 -22.00 40.75 4.65
CA ALA A 100 -22.46 39.65 3.84
C ALA A 100 -21.23 38.92 3.24
N PRO A 101 -21.18 37.58 3.30
CA PRO A 101 -20.07 36.84 2.73
C PRO A 101 -19.90 37.23 1.26
N PRO A 102 -18.66 37.37 0.76
CA PRO A 102 -18.41 37.77 -0.62
C PRO A 102 -19.19 36.85 -1.58
N PRO A 103 -19.75 37.40 -2.68
CA PRO A 103 -20.53 36.62 -3.62
C PRO A 103 -19.69 35.44 -4.13
N PRO A 104 -20.29 34.23 -4.25
CA PRO A 104 -19.58 33.07 -4.74
C PRO A 104 -18.96 33.36 -6.12
N PRO A 105 -17.81 32.75 -6.45
CA PRO A 105 -17.16 32.95 -7.74
C PRO A 105 -18.13 32.70 -8.90
N ALA A 106 -18.09 33.51 -9.96
CA ALA A 106 -18.98 33.36 -11.11
C ALA A 106 -18.89 31.94 -11.73
N GLU A 107 -17.71 31.33 -11.67
CA GLU A 107 -17.48 29.96 -12.13
C GLU A 107 -18.22 28.89 -11.31
N LEU A 108 -18.59 29.17 -10.06
CA LEU A 108 -19.42 28.27 -9.26
C LEU A 108 -20.82 28.17 -9.87
N GLN A 109 -21.38 29.27 -10.39
CA GLN A 109 -22.73 29.30 -10.97
C GLN A 109 -22.85 28.46 -12.26
N VAL A 110 -21.73 28.17 -12.92
CA VAL A 110 -21.69 27.38 -14.17
C VAL A 110 -21.26 25.93 -13.89
N CYS A 111 -20.95 25.58 -12.65
CA CYS A 111 -20.49 24.24 -12.28
C CYS A 111 -21.67 23.32 -11.94
N ASN A 112 -21.79 22.20 -12.65
CA ASN A 112 -22.74 21.13 -12.35
C ASN A 112 -21.96 19.90 -11.86
N GLY A 113 -21.62 19.87 -10.56
CA GLY A 113 -20.81 18.82 -9.96
C GLY A 113 -20.07 19.29 -8.69
N VAL A 114 -18.81 18.89 -8.53
CA VAL A 114 -17.98 19.27 -7.38
C VAL A 114 -17.04 20.39 -7.77
N PHE A 115 -17.20 21.54 -7.14
CA PHE A 115 -16.39 22.73 -7.37
C PHE A 115 -15.25 22.80 -6.34
N LEU A 116 -14.02 22.82 -6.84
CA LEU A 116 -12.80 22.92 -6.03
C LEU A 116 -12.15 24.27 -6.26
N THR A 117 -11.74 24.92 -5.17
CA THR A 117 -10.89 26.11 -5.22
C THR A 117 -9.68 25.99 -4.31
N TYR A 118 -8.59 26.63 -4.71
CA TYR A 118 -7.45 26.90 -3.84
C TYR A 118 -7.07 28.36 -4.01
N THR A 119 -7.05 29.11 -2.91
CA THR A 119 -6.74 30.54 -2.89
C THR A 119 -5.56 30.79 -1.99
N LEU A 120 -4.52 31.45 -2.52
CA LEU A 120 -3.45 32.02 -1.72
C LEU A 120 -3.97 33.33 -1.09
N ILE A 121 -4.00 33.38 0.25
CA ILE A 121 -4.50 34.54 1.00
C ILE A 121 -3.36 35.52 1.26
N SER A 122 -2.28 35.05 1.87
CA SER A 122 -1.14 35.88 2.22
C SER A 122 0.17 35.13 2.05
N ARG A 123 1.24 35.89 1.82
CA ARG A 123 2.60 35.37 1.76
C ARG A 123 3.56 36.44 2.28
N GLU A 124 4.36 36.08 3.27
CA GLU A 124 5.26 37.00 3.95
C GLU A 124 6.63 36.34 4.09
N LYS A 125 7.68 37.16 4.02
CA LYS A 125 9.05 36.69 4.18
C LYS A 125 9.29 36.32 5.64
N GLU A 126 9.81 35.13 5.92
CA GLU A 126 10.07 34.67 7.29
C GLU A 126 11.56 34.45 7.56
N TYR A 127 11.91 34.31 8.84
CA TYR A 127 13.27 34.05 9.27
C TYR A 127 13.73 32.62 8.92
N PRO A 128 15.03 32.38 8.66
CA PRO A 128 16.10 33.38 8.60
C PRO A 128 16.08 34.16 7.28
N PHE A 129 16.46 35.44 7.33
CA PHE A 129 16.62 36.24 6.13
C PHE A 129 17.95 35.93 5.44
N VAL A 130 17.87 35.27 4.30
CA VAL A 130 19.04 34.83 3.54
C VAL A 130 19.19 35.63 2.24
N LYS A 131 20.44 35.84 1.83
CA LYS A 131 20.74 36.52 0.55
C LYS A 131 20.35 35.67 -0.66
N ASN A 132 20.40 34.34 -0.54
CA ASN A 132 20.02 33.43 -1.62
C ASN A 132 18.49 33.29 -1.72
N LYS A 133 17.90 33.92 -2.74
CA LYS A 133 16.44 33.92 -2.99
C LYS A 133 15.81 32.53 -3.06
N SER A 134 16.54 31.52 -3.55
CA SER A 134 16.02 30.15 -3.66
C SER A 134 15.90 29.43 -2.31
N ASN A 135 16.69 29.86 -1.33
CA ASN A 135 16.69 29.32 0.03
C ASN A 135 15.91 30.19 1.02
N GLN A 136 15.43 31.37 0.58
CA GLN A 136 14.58 32.22 1.41
C GLN A 136 13.23 31.55 1.63
N ALA A 137 12.89 31.37 2.90
CA ALA A 137 11.61 30.86 3.33
C ALA A 137 10.55 31.98 3.35
N TYR A 138 9.31 31.63 3.05
CA TYR A 138 8.16 32.51 3.15
C TYR A 138 7.02 31.77 3.83
N ALA A 139 6.46 32.38 4.88
CA ALA A 139 5.22 31.94 5.47
C ALA A 139 4.07 32.23 4.48
N PHE A 140 3.15 31.29 4.33
CA PHE A 140 1.95 31.48 3.54
C PHE A 140 0.70 31.05 4.31
N THR A 141 -0.40 31.74 4.02
CA THR A 141 -1.74 31.34 4.40
C THR A 141 -2.53 31.08 3.13
N SER A 142 -3.22 29.95 3.07
CA SER A 142 -4.09 29.61 1.95
C SER A 142 -5.39 28.96 2.42
N GLN A 143 -6.38 28.97 1.53
CA GLN A 143 -7.67 28.36 1.75
C GLN A 143 -8.02 27.47 0.56
N ALA A 144 -8.34 26.21 0.83
CA ALA A 144 -8.98 25.34 -0.14
C ALA A 144 -10.48 25.23 0.16
N THR A 145 -11.30 25.14 -0.86
CA THR A 145 -12.75 24.98 -0.71
C THR A 145 -13.23 23.86 -1.60
N ILE A 146 -14.07 22.97 -1.05
CA ILE A 146 -14.77 21.94 -1.81
C ILE A 146 -16.26 22.21 -1.63
N THR A 147 -16.98 22.41 -2.74
CA THR A 147 -18.43 22.67 -2.72
C THR A 147 -19.14 21.70 -3.65
N ASN A 148 -20.13 20.99 -3.14
CA ASN A 148 -20.94 20.05 -3.91
C ASN A 148 -22.19 20.75 -4.47
N VAL A 149 -22.10 21.23 -5.71
CA VAL A 149 -23.23 21.76 -6.49
C VAL A 149 -23.80 20.71 -7.46
N GLY A 150 -23.53 19.43 -7.21
CA GLY A 150 -24.08 18.31 -7.95
C GLY A 150 -25.42 17.81 -7.41
N ASP A 151 -25.95 16.80 -8.08
CA ASP A 151 -27.19 16.08 -7.75
C ASP A 151 -26.98 14.84 -6.87
N GLU A 152 -25.71 14.47 -6.59
CA GLU A 152 -25.33 13.35 -5.71
C GLU A 152 -24.44 13.80 -4.56
N GLU A 153 -24.63 13.21 -3.38
CA GLU A 153 -23.78 13.50 -2.22
C GLU A 153 -22.35 13.01 -2.46
N VAL A 154 -21.35 13.81 -2.06
CA VAL A 154 -19.95 13.41 -2.12
C VAL A 154 -19.58 12.81 -0.78
N LYS A 155 -19.56 11.48 -0.72
CA LYS A 155 -19.18 10.71 0.48
C LYS A 155 -17.66 10.60 0.62
N GLY A 156 -17.12 10.83 1.81
CA GLY A 156 -15.70 10.71 2.12
C GLY A 156 -14.81 11.48 1.15
N TRP A 157 -15.06 12.78 1.00
CA TRP A 157 -14.37 13.59 0.00
C TRP A 157 -12.85 13.62 0.24
N ARG A 158 -12.08 13.58 -0.85
CA ARG A 158 -10.62 13.62 -0.86
C ARG A 158 -10.13 14.56 -1.94
N MET A 159 -9.36 15.56 -1.54
CA MET A 159 -8.79 16.56 -2.44
C MET A 159 -7.27 16.41 -2.46
N TYR A 160 -6.69 16.30 -3.65
CA TYR A 160 -5.25 16.36 -3.84
C TYR A 160 -4.82 17.79 -4.16
N ILE A 161 -3.81 18.28 -3.45
CA ILE A 161 -3.18 19.58 -3.66
C ILE A 161 -1.72 19.32 -4.08
N GLY A 162 -1.39 19.62 -5.32
CA GLY A 162 -0.06 19.39 -5.90
C GLY A 162 0.94 20.50 -5.57
N PHE A 163 1.27 20.70 -4.29
CA PHE A 163 2.40 21.54 -3.86
C PHE A 163 3.69 21.24 -4.65
N GLN A 164 4.51 22.27 -4.92
CA GLN A 164 5.64 22.17 -5.86
C GLN A 164 6.84 23.08 -5.54
N HIS A 165 6.80 23.82 -4.44
CA HIS A 165 7.77 24.81 -3.99
C HIS A 165 8.43 24.44 -2.65
N ARG A 166 8.61 23.13 -2.38
CA ARG A 166 9.16 22.59 -1.12
C ARG A 166 8.36 23.04 0.10
N GLU A 167 7.04 23.03 -0.02
CA GLU A 167 6.14 23.51 1.01
C GLU A 167 6.17 22.61 2.25
N ILE A 168 6.09 23.24 3.41
CA ILE A 168 5.96 22.61 4.73
C ILE A 168 4.68 23.15 5.35
N LEU A 169 3.70 22.29 5.62
CA LEU A 169 2.49 22.69 6.32
C LEU A 169 2.70 22.64 7.83
N VAL A 170 2.19 23.64 8.55
CA VAL A 170 2.30 23.75 10.01
C VAL A 170 0.95 23.59 10.69
N SER A 171 -0.14 23.94 10.00
CA SER A 171 -1.50 23.69 10.49
C SER A 171 -2.48 23.56 9.33
N MET A 172 -3.58 22.85 9.59
CA MET A 172 -4.69 22.68 8.68
C MET A 172 -5.98 22.56 9.47
N ASP A 173 -6.97 23.37 9.11
CA ASP A 173 -8.29 23.40 9.75
C ASP A 173 -9.35 22.89 8.77
N GLY A 174 -10.31 22.10 9.25
CA GLY A 174 -11.40 21.54 8.43
C GLY A 174 -11.03 20.30 7.59
N ALA A 175 -9.76 19.89 7.60
CA ALA A 175 -9.28 18.68 6.95
C ALA A 175 -8.00 18.17 7.62
N VAL A 176 -7.63 16.94 7.30
CA VAL A 176 -6.33 16.37 7.67
C VAL A 176 -5.59 15.84 6.44
N PRO A 177 -4.26 15.97 6.39
CA PRO A 177 -3.45 15.32 5.38
C PRO A 177 -3.39 13.81 5.66
N ILE A 178 -3.62 13.01 4.61
CA ILE A 178 -3.70 11.53 4.70
C ILE A 178 -2.32 10.90 4.45
N ASP A 179 -1.53 11.53 3.58
CA ASP A 179 -0.25 11.04 3.09
C ASP A 179 0.95 11.80 3.65
N ALA A 180 0.73 12.77 4.53
CA ALA A 180 1.77 13.51 5.21
C ALA A 180 1.95 13.03 6.67
N GLU A 181 3.15 13.25 7.21
CA GLU A 181 3.46 13.02 8.62
C GLU A 181 2.81 14.10 9.51
N ASP A 182 3.18 14.16 10.79
CA ASP A 182 2.70 15.24 11.65
C ASP A 182 3.16 16.61 11.19
N PHE A 183 2.37 17.60 11.55
CA PHE A 183 2.80 18.97 11.43
C PHE A 183 3.99 19.22 12.37
N PRO A 184 5.06 19.89 11.91
CA PRO A 184 5.24 20.44 10.56
C PRO A 184 5.52 19.35 9.50
N ALA A 185 4.71 19.30 8.45
CA ALA A 185 4.69 18.22 7.46
C ALA A 185 5.24 18.70 6.11
N ALA A 186 6.30 18.04 5.62
CA ALA A 186 6.86 18.33 4.29
C ALA A 186 5.95 17.77 3.18
N VAL A 187 5.35 18.66 2.39
CA VAL A 187 4.35 18.31 1.37
C VAL A 187 4.73 18.76 -0.03
N GLY A 188 6.00 19.13 -0.28
CA GLY A 188 6.45 19.69 -1.56
C GLY A 188 6.28 18.82 -2.82
N ASN A 189 5.86 17.55 -2.69
CA ASN A 189 5.48 16.67 -3.81
C ASN A 189 3.95 16.59 -4.01
N GLY A 190 3.20 17.37 -3.26
CA GLY A 190 1.75 17.31 -3.11
C GLY A 190 1.31 16.48 -1.91
N THR A 191 0.07 16.72 -1.47
CA THR A 191 -0.60 15.98 -0.39
C THR A 191 -2.08 15.79 -0.72
N THR A 192 -2.63 14.70 -0.23
CA THR A 192 -4.06 14.41 -0.28
C THR A 192 -4.67 14.70 1.08
N ILE A 193 -5.69 15.55 1.10
CA ILE A 193 -6.44 15.90 2.29
C ILE A 193 -7.82 15.22 2.29
N ALA A 194 -8.30 14.86 3.47
CA ALA A 194 -9.66 14.37 3.71
C ALA A 194 -10.35 15.24 4.76
N GLY A 195 -11.67 15.32 4.68
CA GLY A 195 -12.46 16.13 5.62
C GLY A 195 -12.38 15.64 7.05
N ASN A 196 -12.30 16.60 7.99
CA ASN A 196 -12.40 16.36 9.43
C ASN A 196 -12.96 17.65 10.09
N PRO A 197 -14.11 17.60 10.80
CA PRO A 197 -14.98 16.45 11.02
C PRO A 197 -15.95 16.17 9.86
N MET A 198 -16.14 17.14 8.95
CA MET A 198 -17.05 17.01 7.83
C MET A 198 -16.46 16.16 6.71
N VAL A 199 -16.69 14.85 6.79
CA VAL A 199 -16.22 13.84 5.82
C VAL A 199 -17.09 13.74 4.55
N ASP A 200 -18.36 14.12 4.63
CA ASP A 200 -19.34 14.04 3.53
C ASP A 200 -19.86 15.44 3.16
N LEU A 201 -20.18 15.65 1.89
CA LEU A 201 -20.83 16.87 1.41
C LEU A 201 -22.20 16.55 0.83
N LYS A 202 -23.24 17.16 1.40
CA LYS A 202 -24.62 17.05 0.89
C LYS A 202 -24.79 17.81 -0.42
N THR A 203 -25.88 17.55 -1.14
CA THR A 203 -26.19 18.25 -2.40
C THR A 203 -26.89 19.57 -2.14
N ALA A 204 -26.77 20.51 -3.09
CA ALA A 204 -27.54 21.75 -3.13
C ALA A 204 -29.06 21.52 -2.97
N ILE A 205 -29.54 20.42 -3.56
CA ILE A 205 -30.97 20.02 -3.56
C ILE A 205 -31.41 19.62 -2.14
N LEU A 206 -30.62 18.79 -1.45
CA LEU A 206 -30.98 18.29 -0.11
C LEU A 206 -30.84 19.34 0.97
N THR A 207 -30.04 20.39 0.74
CA THR A 207 -29.73 21.42 1.73
C THR A 207 -30.38 22.76 1.44
N ALA A 208 -31.19 22.87 0.38
CA ALA A 208 -31.74 24.15 -0.08
C ALA A 208 -30.66 25.24 -0.23
N ASN A 209 -29.51 24.89 -0.82
CA ASN A 209 -28.31 25.74 -0.97
C ASN A 209 -27.64 26.18 0.36
N ASP A 210 -27.81 25.43 1.46
CA ASP A 210 -27.04 25.69 2.68
C ASP A 210 -25.57 25.27 2.51
N PHE A 211 -24.71 26.27 2.28
CA PHE A 211 -23.26 26.15 2.12
C PHE A 211 -22.56 25.50 3.33
N THR A 212 -23.13 25.54 4.53
CA THR A 212 -22.52 24.92 5.71
C THR A 212 -22.58 23.40 5.67
N GLN A 213 -23.46 22.82 4.84
CA GLN A 213 -23.64 21.37 4.71
C GLN A 213 -23.16 20.81 3.35
N MET A 214 -23.04 21.68 2.35
CA MET A 214 -22.58 21.31 1.00
C MET A 214 -21.16 21.81 0.67
N SER A 215 -20.53 22.58 1.57
CA SER A 215 -19.17 23.10 1.39
C SER A 215 -18.30 22.90 2.62
N VAL A 216 -17.01 22.64 2.40
CA VAL A 216 -15.97 22.69 3.44
C VAL A 216 -14.92 23.71 3.03
N ARG A 217 -14.54 24.57 3.98
CA ARG A 217 -13.40 25.47 3.88
C ARG A 217 -12.24 24.88 4.68
N VAL A 218 -11.11 24.73 4.03
CA VAL A 218 -9.88 24.19 4.60
C VAL A 218 -8.86 25.31 4.71
N GLY A 219 -8.60 25.78 5.93
CA GLY A 219 -7.56 26.76 6.20
C GLY A 219 -6.20 26.07 6.30
N MET A 220 -5.15 26.66 5.71
CA MET A 220 -3.80 26.12 5.74
C MET A 220 -2.79 27.22 6.06
N LYS A 221 -1.85 26.91 6.94
CA LYS A 221 -0.68 27.75 7.21
C LYS A 221 0.59 26.92 7.07
N GLY A 222 1.59 27.48 6.40
CA GLY A 222 2.85 26.78 6.16
C GLY A 222 3.96 27.69 5.67
N SER A 223 5.07 27.08 5.31
CA SER A 223 6.28 27.71 4.77
C SER A 223 6.58 27.19 3.37
N GLN A 224 7.18 28.01 2.52
CA GLN A 224 7.55 27.62 1.15
C GLN A 224 8.85 28.29 0.68
N PHE A 225 9.47 27.75 -0.38
CA PHE A 225 10.80 28.17 -0.86
C PHE A 225 10.83 28.41 -2.37
N GLY A 226 11.89 29.07 -2.86
CA GLY A 226 12.20 29.08 -4.29
C GLY A 226 11.50 30.14 -5.13
N LEU A 227 10.82 31.12 -4.51
CA LEU A 227 10.09 32.17 -5.21
C LEU A 227 10.44 33.56 -4.66
N GLY A 228 10.52 34.59 -5.51
CA GLY A 228 10.78 35.98 -5.09
C GLY A 228 9.57 36.64 -4.38
N ASP A 229 9.77 37.82 -3.77
CA ASP A 229 8.79 38.49 -2.90
C ASP A 229 7.43 38.77 -3.58
N GLY A 230 7.41 39.11 -4.87
CA GLY A 230 6.18 39.39 -5.63
C GLY A 230 5.49 38.19 -6.30
N ALA A 231 6.00 36.97 -6.10
CA ALA A 231 5.41 35.79 -6.74
C ALA A 231 4.16 35.31 -5.99
N THR A 232 3.13 34.97 -6.76
CA THR A 232 1.92 34.28 -6.28
C THR A 232 2.09 32.77 -6.51
N PRO A 233 2.69 32.03 -5.55
CA PRO A 233 2.80 30.58 -5.62
C PRO A 233 1.43 29.95 -5.85
N MET A 234 1.43 28.89 -6.63
CA MET A 234 0.22 28.14 -6.89
C MET A 234 0.59 26.65 -6.89
N PRO A 235 -0.27 25.76 -6.36
CA PRO A 235 -0.09 24.33 -6.57
C PRO A 235 0.00 24.02 -8.07
N LYS A 236 0.67 22.93 -8.42
CA LYS A 236 0.72 22.42 -9.79
C LYS A 236 -0.67 22.05 -10.31
N THR A 237 -1.53 21.53 -9.44
CA THR A 237 -2.91 21.14 -9.74
C THR A 237 -3.69 20.92 -8.45
N ILE A 238 -5.01 21.05 -8.52
CA ILE A 238 -5.95 20.55 -7.52
C ILE A 238 -6.87 19.51 -8.17
N LYS A 239 -7.17 18.41 -7.48
CA LYS A 239 -7.99 17.31 -8.03
C LYS A 239 -8.88 16.67 -6.98
N LEU A 240 -10.09 16.28 -7.36
CA LEU A 240 -10.92 15.37 -6.57
C LEU A 240 -10.45 13.94 -6.82
N ILE A 241 -10.18 13.19 -5.76
CA ILE A 241 -9.68 11.80 -5.82
C ILE A 241 -10.83 10.78 -5.72
N ASN A 242 -12.04 11.23 -5.38
CA ASN A 242 -13.22 10.37 -5.33
C ASN A 242 -13.51 9.72 -6.68
N SER A 243 -13.82 8.42 -6.66
CA SER A 243 -14.23 7.67 -7.84
C SER A 243 -15.57 8.18 -8.38
N GLY A 244 -15.77 8.09 -9.69
CA GLY A 244 -17.02 8.50 -10.34
C GLY A 244 -17.07 9.96 -10.80
N PHE A 245 -16.00 10.73 -10.56
CA PHE A 245 -15.88 12.11 -11.02
C PHE A 245 -14.73 12.25 -12.04
N LYS A 246 -14.97 13.05 -13.08
CA LYS A 246 -13.97 13.47 -14.06
C LYS A 246 -13.70 14.96 -13.88
N CYS A 247 -12.46 15.28 -13.51
CA CYS A 247 -12.00 16.64 -13.32
C CYS A 247 -11.17 17.10 -14.54
N PRO A 248 -11.47 18.27 -15.14
CA PRO A 248 -10.62 18.89 -16.15
C PRO A 248 -9.30 19.41 -15.54
N ALA A 249 -8.40 19.91 -16.39
CA ALA A 249 -7.21 20.63 -15.92
C ALA A 249 -7.61 21.87 -15.13
N SER A 250 -6.82 22.20 -14.10
CA SER A 250 -7.06 23.36 -13.24
C SER A 250 -6.82 24.68 -13.96
N SER A 251 -7.77 25.60 -13.83
CA SER A 251 -7.67 26.97 -14.33
C SER A 251 -7.18 27.91 -13.23
N ARG A 252 -6.45 28.97 -13.60
CA ARG A 252 -5.92 29.97 -12.66
C ARG A 252 -6.53 31.34 -12.95
N ARG A 253 -7.05 32.00 -11.91
CA ARG A 253 -7.56 33.37 -11.89
C ARG A 253 -6.87 34.12 -10.76
N GLY A 254 -5.85 34.91 -11.08
CA GLY A 254 -5.08 35.66 -10.06
C GLY A 254 -4.42 34.74 -9.03
N SER A 255 -4.80 34.92 -7.76
CA SER A 255 -4.38 34.11 -6.60
C SER A 255 -5.26 32.90 -6.32
N THR A 256 -6.21 32.57 -7.21
CA THR A 256 -7.12 31.44 -7.06
C THR A 256 -6.97 30.44 -8.20
N MET A 257 -6.90 29.15 -7.86
CA MET A 257 -7.02 28.02 -8.76
C MET A 257 -8.41 27.39 -8.64
N ILE A 258 -9.01 27.01 -9.77
CA ILE A 258 -10.40 26.54 -9.86
C ILE A 258 -10.47 25.25 -10.70
N VAL A 259 -11.27 24.29 -10.25
CA VAL A 259 -11.65 23.07 -10.99
C VAL A 259 -13.13 22.76 -10.75
N CYS A 260 -13.89 22.50 -11.82
CA CYS A 260 -15.23 21.94 -11.72
C CYS A 260 -15.20 20.47 -12.19
N CYS A 261 -15.33 19.53 -11.24
CA CYS A 261 -15.39 18.10 -11.51
C CYS A 261 -16.82 17.68 -11.79
N ARG A 262 -17.07 17.00 -12.90
CA ARG A 262 -18.40 16.48 -13.27
C ARG A 262 -18.45 14.97 -13.07
N LYS A 263 -19.65 14.42 -12.87
CA LYS A 263 -19.84 12.97 -12.85
C LYS A 263 -19.34 12.34 -14.15
N ASP A 264 -18.63 11.22 -14.06
CA ASP A 264 -18.18 10.47 -15.23
C ASP A 264 -19.36 9.65 -15.79
N PRO A 265 -19.86 9.95 -17.00
CA PRO A 265 -20.96 9.20 -17.60
C PRO A 265 -20.62 7.73 -17.86
N LYS A 266 -19.33 7.38 -17.91
CA LYS A 266 -18.84 6.02 -18.14
C LYS A 266 -18.57 5.23 -16.85
N ALA A 267 -18.62 5.89 -15.68
CA ALA A 267 -18.64 5.15 -14.43
C ALA A 267 -19.93 4.35 -14.42
N LYS A 268 -19.84 3.02 -14.63
CA LYS A 268 -20.99 2.13 -14.53
C LYS A 268 -21.69 2.47 -13.23
N ALA A 269 -22.92 2.98 -13.32
CA ALA A 269 -23.85 2.94 -12.23
C ALA A 269 -24.11 1.45 -11.96
N LEU A 270 -23.17 0.80 -11.26
CA LEU A 270 -23.54 -0.32 -10.41
C LEU A 270 -24.73 0.23 -9.65
N ALA A 271 -25.87 -0.42 -9.83
CA ALA A 271 -27.11 -0.08 -9.15
C ALA A 271 -26.84 -0.18 -7.66
N LEU A 272 -26.27 0.90 -7.10
CA LEU A 272 -26.29 1.18 -5.70
C LEU A 272 -27.77 1.32 -5.44
N LYS A 273 -28.35 0.33 -4.72
CA LYS A 273 -29.47 0.65 -3.84
C LYS A 273 -29.11 2.01 -3.23
N LYS A 274 -30.02 2.99 -3.28
CA LYS A 274 -29.83 4.31 -2.66
C LYS A 274 -29.68 4.12 -1.15
N THR A 275 -28.55 3.60 -0.71
CA THR A 275 -28.18 3.39 0.68
C THR A 275 -27.61 4.71 1.17
N LYS A 276 -27.85 5.00 2.45
CA LYS A 276 -27.38 6.22 3.10
C LYS A 276 -25.84 6.35 3.07
N TYR A 277 -25.15 5.21 2.96
CA TYR A 277 -23.71 5.09 2.97
C TYR A 277 -23.16 4.42 1.70
N PRO A 278 -21.92 4.77 1.29
CA PRO A 278 -21.25 4.13 0.16
C PRO A 278 -20.97 2.65 0.45
N PRO A 279 -20.79 1.83 -0.61
CA PRO A 279 -20.45 0.42 -0.46
C PRO A 279 -19.05 0.26 0.13
N ARG A 280 -18.81 -0.86 0.83
CA ARG A 280 -17.48 -1.20 1.35
C ARG A 280 -16.47 -1.32 0.20
N GLY A 281 -15.40 -0.52 0.27
CA GLY A 281 -14.34 -0.52 -0.72
C GLY A 281 -13.55 -1.82 -0.73
N LYS A 282 -13.04 -2.22 -1.90
CA LYS A 282 -12.16 -3.39 -2.05
C LYS A 282 -10.70 -2.94 -2.02
N GLY A 283 -9.86 -3.69 -1.32
CA GLY A 283 -8.40 -3.57 -1.36
C GLY A 283 -7.73 -4.85 -0.89
N ASP A 284 -6.41 -4.87 -0.95
CA ASP A 284 -5.61 -6.06 -0.64
C ASP A 284 -5.77 -6.50 0.82
N LEU A 285 -5.86 -5.52 1.72
CA LEU A 285 -6.19 -5.66 3.13
C LEU A 285 -7.27 -4.63 3.48
N THR A 286 -8.27 -5.05 4.25
CA THR A 286 -9.35 -4.16 4.71
C THR A 286 -9.43 -4.20 6.22
N ILE A 287 -9.63 -3.03 6.84
CA ILE A 287 -9.83 -2.91 8.29
C ILE A 287 -11.21 -2.29 8.50
N SER A 288 -12.05 -2.93 9.31
CA SER A 288 -13.34 -2.38 9.73
C SER A 288 -13.24 -1.89 11.16
N TYR A 289 -13.82 -0.73 11.44
CA TYR A 289 -13.96 -0.14 12.78
C TYR A 289 -15.45 0.02 13.06
N ASP A 290 -16.00 -0.90 13.87
CA ASP A 290 -17.43 -1.06 14.09
C ASP A 290 -17.76 -0.75 15.54
N VAL A 291 -18.45 0.36 15.79
CA VAL A 291 -18.93 0.76 17.13
C VAL A 291 -20.18 -0.04 17.43
N LEU A 292 -20.06 -1.00 18.33
CA LEU A 292 -21.12 -1.93 18.72
C LEU A 292 -22.10 -1.29 19.69
N GLN A 293 -21.59 -0.52 20.65
CA GLN A 293 -22.38 0.14 21.69
C GLN A 293 -21.83 1.54 21.95
N ALA A 294 -22.71 2.52 22.11
CA ALA A 294 -22.32 3.91 22.36
C ALA A 294 -23.00 4.48 23.60
N TYR A 295 -22.19 4.94 24.55
CA TYR A 295 -22.60 5.65 25.76
C TYR A 295 -22.25 7.14 25.63
N GLN A 296 -22.58 7.90 26.66
CA GLN A 296 -22.41 9.36 26.65
C GLN A 296 -20.93 9.74 26.52
N THR A 297 -20.08 9.10 27.30
CA THR A 297 -18.64 9.40 27.43
C THR A 297 -17.74 8.29 26.91
N SER A 298 -18.28 7.11 26.61
CA SER A 298 -17.51 5.96 26.13
C SER A 298 -18.27 5.16 25.08
N TYR A 299 -17.57 4.27 24.38
CA TYR A 299 -18.18 3.34 23.43
C TYR A 299 -17.35 2.06 23.32
N TYR A 300 -18.00 0.96 22.92
CA TYR A 300 -17.32 -0.27 22.54
C TYR A 300 -17.20 -0.33 21.03
N ALA A 301 -15.99 -0.59 20.55
CA ALA A 301 -15.71 -0.81 19.14
C ALA A 301 -15.02 -2.14 18.92
N GLU A 302 -15.27 -2.69 17.75
CA GLU A 302 -14.63 -3.88 17.23
C GLU A 302 -13.80 -3.50 16.00
N VAL A 303 -12.58 -4.01 15.96
CA VAL A 303 -11.66 -3.82 14.85
C VAL A 303 -11.44 -5.17 14.19
N THR A 304 -11.80 -5.26 12.91
CA THR A 304 -11.60 -6.47 12.12
C THR A 304 -10.62 -6.20 10.98
N ILE A 305 -9.48 -6.89 11.01
CA ILE A 305 -8.47 -6.91 9.95
C ILE A 305 -8.77 -8.10 9.04
N GLN A 306 -8.93 -7.88 7.74
CA GLN A 306 -9.21 -8.93 6.78
C GLN A 306 -8.26 -8.85 5.58
N ASN A 307 -7.57 -9.96 5.32
CA ASN A 307 -6.73 -10.14 4.16
C ASN A 307 -7.53 -10.68 2.98
N ASN A 308 -7.56 -9.91 1.88
CA ASN A 308 -8.28 -10.27 0.67
C ASN A 308 -7.34 -10.62 -0.49
N HIS A 309 -6.03 -10.40 -0.34
CA HIS A 309 -5.06 -10.60 -1.41
C HIS A 309 -4.44 -12.01 -1.36
N PRO A 310 -4.38 -12.76 -2.49
CA PRO A 310 -3.79 -14.11 -2.53
C PRO A 310 -2.33 -14.21 -2.08
N LEU A 311 -1.58 -13.12 -2.21
CA LEU A 311 -0.19 -13.01 -1.76
C LEU A 311 -0.05 -12.16 -0.49
N GLY A 312 -1.15 -11.70 0.09
CA GLY A 312 -1.12 -10.98 1.35
C GLY A 312 -0.86 -11.94 2.51
N ARG A 313 -0.11 -11.50 3.51
CA ARG A 313 0.00 -12.13 4.83
C ARG A 313 0.51 -11.10 5.81
N LEU A 314 0.12 -11.25 7.06
CA LEU A 314 0.68 -10.51 8.18
C LEU A 314 1.26 -11.49 9.17
N ASP A 315 2.47 -11.20 9.65
CA ASP A 315 3.14 -11.95 10.71
C ASP A 315 3.51 -10.98 11.82
N HIS A 316 3.02 -11.25 13.03
CA HIS A 316 3.16 -10.37 14.20
C HIS A 316 2.77 -8.93 13.89
N TRP A 317 1.55 -8.74 13.37
CA TRP A 317 1.12 -7.42 12.97
C TRP A 317 1.15 -6.43 14.14
N ASN A 318 1.61 -5.20 13.86
CA ASN A 318 1.31 -4.06 14.71
C ASN A 318 0.45 -3.07 13.94
N LEU A 319 -0.64 -2.68 14.59
CA LEU A 319 -1.62 -1.75 14.07
C LEU A 319 -1.48 -0.44 14.83
N THR A 320 -1.45 0.65 14.07
CA THR A 320 -1.36 2.01 14.61
C THR A 320 -2.35 2.91 13.89
N TRP A 321 -2.91 3.85 14.63
CA TRP A 321 -3.74 4.93 14.13
C TRP A 321 -3.49 6.18 14.97
N GLU A 322 -4.19 7.27 14.67
CA GLU A 322 -4.12 8.51 15.41
C GLU A 322 -5.51 8.97 15.88
N TRP A 323 -5.64 9.17 17.18
CA TRP A 323 -6.80 9.78 17.82
C TRP A 323 -6.95 11.25 17.40
N GLN A 324 -8.18 11.68 17.14
CA GLN A 324 -8.46 13.02 16.60
C GLN A 324 -8.89 14.01 17.68
N ARG A 325 -9.47 13.52 18.78
CA ARG A 325 -10.12 14.33 19.81
C ARG A 325 -9.73 13.89 21.22
N GLY A 326 -8.49 13.42 21.39
CA GLY A 326 -7.92 13.04 22.68
C GLY A 326 -8.51 11.76 23.27
N GLU A 327 -9.13 10.92 22.46
CA GLU A 327 -9.65 9.64 22.94
C GLU A 327 -8.55 8.73 23.48
N PHE A 328 -8.90 7.83 24.41
CA PHE A 328 -7.97 6.84 24.96
C PHE A 328 -8.64 5.47 25.12
N ILE A 329 -7.82 4.41 25.17
CA ILE A 329 -8.31 3.03 25.24
C ILE A 329 -8.29 2.57 26.69
N TYR A 330 -9.47 2.37 27.28
CA TYR A 330 -9.57 1.88 28.65
C TYR A 330 -9.28 0.38 28.74
N SER A 331 -9.94 -0.45 27.94
CA SER A 331 -9.74 -1.90 27.97
C SER A 331 -9.74 -2.49 26.56
N MET A 332 -9.11 -3.66 26.42
CA MET A 332 -9.01 -4.39 25.15
C MET A 332 -9.21 -5.88 25.35
N LYS A 333 -9.79 -6.54 24.34
CA LYS A 333 -9.99 -7.99 24.27
C LYS A 333 -9.61 -8.49 22.87
N GLY A 334 -8.85 -9.56 22.78
CA GLY A 334 -8.29 -10.12 21.54
C GLY A 334 -6.96 -9.50 21.11
N ALA A 335 -6.54 -8.38 21.69
CA ALA A 335 -5.28 -7.69 21.39
C ALA A 335 -4.76 -6.94 22.62
N PHE A 336 -3.54 -6.44 22.56
CA PHE A 336 -2.93 -5.62 23.61
C PHE A 336 -2.14 -4.44 23.04
N ALA A 337 -2.09 -3.34 23.79
CA ALA A 337 -1.20 -2.22 23.50
C ALA A 337 0.24 -2.52 23.97
N ARG A 338 1.23 -2.15 23.16
CA ARG A 338 2.66 -2.36 23.45
C ARG A 338 3.16 -1.51 24.62
N VAL A 339 2.56 -0.34 24.82
CA VAL A 339 2.87 0.59 25.90
C VAL A 339 1.64 0.75 26.77
N LYS A 340 1.82 0.53 28.08
CA LYS A 340 0.83 0.75 29.13
C LYS A 340 1.36 1.80 30.10
N ASP A 341 1.28 3.05 29.70
CA ASP A 341 1.65 4.19 30.53
C ASP A 341 0.41 5.06 30.77
N PRO A 342 -0.11 5.13 32.01
CA PRO A 342 -1.27 5.95 32.33
C PRO A 342 -0.95 7.45 32.44
N SER A 343 0.34 7.83 32.47
CA SER A 343 0.78 9.20 32.75
C SER A 343 0.20 10.23 31.78
N GLU A 344 0.13 9.90 30.48
CA GLU A 344 -0.43 10.80 29.46
C GLU A 344 -1.92 11.06 29.66
N CYS A 345 -2.70 10.05 30.08
CA CYS A 345 -4.10 10.30 30.43
C CYS A 345 -4.20 11.09 31.73
N LEU A 346 -3.47 10.66 32.77
CA LEU A 346 -3.58 11.17 34.13
C LEU A 346 -3.23 12.65 34.22
N TYR A 347 -2.14 13.06 33.57
CA TYR A 347 -1.67 14.45 33.57
C TYR A 347 -2.17 15.25 32.35
N GLY A 348 -2.87 14.60 31.43
CA GLY A 348 -3.44 15.20 30.23
C GLY A 348 -4.88 15.71 30.40
N PRO A 349 -5.53 16.07 29.28
CA PRO A 349 -6.93 16.51 29.27
C PRO A 349 -7.90 15.45 29.83
N ALA A 350 -7.55 14.16 29.70
CA ALA A 350 -8.37 13.06 30.19
C ALA A 350 -8.48 13.10 31.73
N GLY A 351 -7.36 13.22 32.45
CA GLY A 351 -7.34 13.29 33.91
C GLY A 351 -7.95 14.58 34.47
N GLN A 352 -7.86 15.68 33.71
CA GLN A 352 -8.55 16.93 34.07
C GLN A 352 -10.08 16.79 34.01
N TYR A 353 -10.59 16.04 33.03
CA TYR A 353 -12.01 15.83 32.82
C TYR A 353 -12.58 14.70 33.70
N TYR A 354 -11.90 13.55 33.77
CA TYR A 354 -12.30 12.38 34.53
C TYR A 354 -11.59 12.32 35.89
N ARG A 355 -11.97 13.21 36.81
CA ARG A 355 -11.26 13.37 38.11
C ARG A 355 -11.32 12.14 39.01
N ASP A 356 -12.46 11.45 39.02
CA ASP A 356 -12.71 10.29 39.91
C ASP A 356 -12.44 8.95 39.21
N PHE A 357 -11.76 8.98 38.06
CA PHE A 357 -11.54 7.80 37.23
C PHE A 357 -10.21 7.11 37.57
N ASP A 358 -10.25 5.78 37.68
CA ASP A 358 -9.05 4.98 37.90
C ASP A 358 -8.29 4.77 36.57
N PHE A 359 -7.25 5.58 36.38
CA PHE A 359 -6.37 5.47 35.21
C PHE A 359 -5.40 4.28 35.27
N THR A 360 -5.27 3.58 36.40
CA THR A 360 -4.31 2.45 36.52
C THR A 360 -4.66 1.25 35.65
N GLN A 361 -5.94 1.10 35.29
CA GLN A 361 -6.45 0.01 34.48
C GLN A 361 -6.45 0.31 32.97
N VAL A 362 -6.03 1.50 32.57
CA VAL A 362 -6.10 1.96 31.18
C VAL A 362 -5.13 1.17 30.30
N ALA A 363 -5.65 0.68 29.17
CA ALA A 363 -4.88 -0.10 28.23
C ALA A 363 -3.87 0.76 27.44
N ASN A 364 -4.24 1.98 27.02
CA ASN A 364 -3.34 2.90 26.35
C ASN A 364 -3.85 4.35 26.39
N CYS A 365 -2.91 5.29 26.61
CA CYS A 365 -3.16 6.74 26.66
C CYS A 365 -2.53 7.52 25.51
N GLU A 366 -1.71 6.87 24.69
CA GLU A 366 -0.95 7.53 23.64
C GLU A 366 -1.90 8.00 22.54
N LYS A 367 -1.64 9.18 21.97
CA LYS A 367 -2.36 9.65 20.77
C LYS A 367 -2.24 8.66 19.60
N ARG A 368 -1.17 7.87 19.58
CA ARG A 368 -0.83 6.87 18.56
C ARG A 368 -0.51 5.51 19.17
N PRO A 369 -1.54 4.73 19.54
CA PRO A 369 -1.33 3.41 20.10
C PRO A 369 -0.64 2.48 19.11
N ILE A 370 0.30 1.66 19.60
CA ILE A 370 0.79 0.48 18.87
C ILE A 370 0.11 -0.75 19.46
N ILE A 371 -0.75 -1.39 18.67
CA ILE A 371 -1.57 -2.54 19.08
C ILE A 371 -1.09 -3.78 18.37
N SER A 372 -0.95 -4.88 19.11
CA SER A 372 -0.60 -6.19 18.57
C SER A 372 -1.61 -7.24 19.04
N ASP A 373 -1.76 -8.30 18.25
CA ASP A 373 -2.57 -9.46 18.64
C ASP A 373 -1.98 -10.18 19.86
N LEU A 374 -2.83 -10.87 20.59
CA LEU A 374 -2.43 -11.72 21.71
C LEU A 374 -1.72 -13.00 21.24
N PRO A 375 -0.88 -13.59 22.10
CA PRO A 375 -0.24 -14.86 21.78
C PRO A 375 -1.23 -16.03 21.93
N SER A 376 -0.94 -17.15 21.27
CA SER A 376 -1.87 -18.30 21.16
C SER A 376 -2.25 -18.91 22.51
N GLU A 377 -1.39 -18.79 23.52
CA GLU A 377 -1.62 -19.26 24.88
C GLU A 377 -2.74 -18.50 25.61
N ARG A 378 -3.09 -17.30 25.11
CA ARG A 378 -4.15 -16.45 25.67
C ARG A 378 -5.48 -16.58 24.93
N LYS A 379 -5.59 -17.49 23.94
CA LYS A 379 -6.80 -17.65 23.13
C LYS A 379 -8.04 -17.98 23.95
N ASP A 380 -7.91 -18.83 24.97
CA ASP A 380 -9.04 -19.29 25.80
C ASP A 380 -9.18 -18.49 27.10
N ASP A 381 -8.42 -17.40 27.27
CA ASP A 381 -8.50 -16.50 28.43
C ASP A 381 -9.84 -15.73 28.42
N GLU A 382 -10.63 -15.84 29.49
CA GLU A 382 -11.96 -15.23 29.53
C GLU A 382 -11.94 -13.70 29.55
N LYS A 383 -10.89 -13.12 30.13
CA LYS A 383 -10.77 -11.66 30.33
C LYS A 383 -10.22 -10.99 29.08
N VAL A 384 -9.12 -11.50 28.54
CA VAL A 384 -8.41 -10.85 27.43
C VAL A 384 -8.54 -11.58 26.10
N GLY A 385 -8.88 -12.87 26.09
CA GLY A 385 -8.99 -13.70 24.89
C GLY A 385 -10.44 -13.99 24.50
N LYS A 386 -10.76 -15.26 24.21
CA LYS A 386 -12.10 -15.81 23.95
C LYS A 386 -12.92 -14.98 22.95
N LEU A 387 -12.27 -14.56 21.87
CA LEU A 387 -12.87 -13.83 20.76
C LEU A 387 -12.63 -14.64 19.46
N PRO A 388 -13.58 -14.67 18.50
CA PRO A 388 -13.34 -15.40 17.27
C PRO A 388 -12.17 -14.79 16.50
N TRP A 389 -11.47 -15.60 15.70
CA TRP A 389 -10.33 -15.18 14.84
C TRP A 389 -9.14 -14.47 15.53
N CYS A 390 -9.11 -14.35 16.86
CA CYS A 390 -8.03 -13.73 17.61
C CYS A 390 -6.99 -14.73 18.13
N CYS A 391 -5.96 -14.14 18.76
CA CYS A 391 -4.88 -14.76 19.52
C CYS A 391 -4.05 -15.75 18.71
N ARG A 392 -3.47 -15.28 17.60
CA ARG A 392 -2.54 -16.07 16.78
C ARG A 392 -1.22 -15.34 16.61
N ASN A 393 -0.75 -14.68 17.66
CA ASN A 393 0.51 -13.93 17.64
C ASN A 393 0.56 -12.88 16.52
N GLY A 394 -0.58 -12.47 15.95
CA GLY A 394 -0.64 -11.50 14.87
C GLY A 394 -0.46 -12.13 13.49
N THR A 395 -0.72 -13.43 13.34
CA THR A 395 -0.71 -14.11 12.05
C THR A 395 -2.05 -13.98 11.35
N VAL A 396 -2.04 -13.40 10.15
CA VAL A 396 -3.17 -13.36 9.22
C VAL A 396 -2.73 -14.01 7.91
N LEU A 397 -3.27 -15.19 7.62
CA LEU A 397 -2.85 -16.01 6.49
C LEU A 397 -3.40 -15.47 5.16
N SER A 398 -2.84 -15.95 4.06
CA SER A 398 -3.42 -15.76 2.74
C SER A 398 -4.77 -16.50 2.64
N PRO A 399 -5.80 -15.90 2.00
CA PRO A 399 -7.06 -16.58 1.74
C PRO A 399 -6.93 -17.81 0.81
N VAL A 400 -5.78 -17.98 0.15
CA VAL A 400 -5.45 -19.19 -0.62
C VAL A 400 -5.04 -20.35 0.29
N MET A 401 -4.42 -20.05 1.44
CA MET A 401 -3.99 -21.05 2.41
C MET A 401 -5.18 -21.50 3.26
N ASP A 402 -5.81 -20.54 3.94
CA ASP A 402 -6.96 -20.78 4.82
C ASP A 402 -7.80 -19.50 4.94
N ARG A 403 -9.05 -19.57 4.47
CA ARG A 403 -9.99 -18.44 4.50
C ARG A 403 -10.43 -18.08 5.91
N ASN A 404 -10.50 -19.04 6.83
CA ASN A 404 -10.90 -18.79 8.22
C ASN A 404 -9.78 -18.09 9.00
N GLN A 405 -8.54 -18.28 8.57
CA GLN A 405 -7.37 -17.66 9.18
C GLN A 405 -6.90 -16.37 8.49
N ALA A 406 -7.62 -15.92 7.46
CA ALA A 406 -7.38 -14.67 6.72
C ALA A 406 -8.01 -13.43 7.38
N ARG A 407 -8.51 -13.55 8.60
CA ARG A 407 -9.10 -12.45 9.39
C ARG A 407 -8.51 -12.44 10.79
N SER A 408 -8.40 -11.27 11.41
CA SER A 408 -8.07 -11.10 12.82
C SER A 408 -8.99 -10.03 13.39
N MET A 409 -9.42 -10.18 14.63
CA MET A 409 -10.27 -9.18 15.27
C MET A 409 -9.92 -8.96 16.73
N PHE A 410 -10.25 -7.77 17.21
CA PHE A 410 -10.16 -7.41 18.63
C PHE A 410 -11.21 -6.35 18.96
N GLN A 411 -11.58 -6.26 20.23
CA GLN A 411 -12.54 -5.31 20.75
C GLN A 411 -11.86 -4.36 21.72
N LEU A 412 -12.37 -3.13 21.79
CA LEU A 412 -11.82 -2.06 22.61
C LEU A 412 -12.92 -1.18 23.20
N GLN A 413 -12.71 -0.75 24.43
CA GLN A 413 -13.54 0.25 25.09
C GLN A 413 -12.79 1.60 25.05
N VAL A 414 -13.40 2.59 24.42
CA VAL A 414 -12.81 3.91 24.23
C VAL A 414 -13.58 4.94 25.01
N PHE A 415 -12.84 5.83 25.67
CA PHE A 415 -13.38 7.00 26.34
C PHE A 415 -13.11 8.24 25.49
N LYS A 416 -14.12 9.12 25.45
CA LYS A 416 -14.13 10.38 24.71
C LYS A 416 -13.78 11.52 25.65
N ILE A 417 -13.33 12.63 25.09
CA ILE A 417 -13.10 13.89 25.82
C ILE A 417 -13.99 14.98 25.18
N PRO A 418 -14.46 15.98 25.95
CA PRO A 418 -15.18 17.11 25.38
C PRO A 418 -14.46 17.73 24.17
N PRO A 419 -15.19 18.11 23.11
CA PRO A 419 -16.64 18.36 23.10
C PRO A 419 -17.55 17.15 22.77
N ASP A 420 -16.99 15.96 22.51
CA ASP A 420 -17.74 14.80 21.99
C ASP A 420 -18.51 14.02 23.08
N ASN A 421 -19.31 14.71 23.89
CA ASN A 421 -20.05 14.12 25.01
C ASN A 421 -21.41 13.52 24.61
N ASN A 422 -21.72 13.44 23.31
CA ASN A 422 -22.99 12.89 22.82
C ASN A 422 -22.81 11.44 22.33
N ARG A 423 -23.82 10.58 22.52
CA ARG A 423 -23.80 9.17 22.09
C ARG A 423 -23.62 9.01 20.58
N THR A 424 -24.05 10.00 19.80
CA THR A 424 -23.95 10.02 18.33
C THR A 424 -22.70 10.73 17.82
N ALA A 425 -21.98 11.47 18.68
CA ALA A 425 -20.72 12.12 18.33
C ALA A 425 -19.61 11.08 18.34
N LEU A 426 -19.48 10.34 17.24
CA LEU A 426 -18.48 9.30 17.05
C LEU A 426 -17.52 9.69 15.93
N THR A 427 -16.27 9.90 16.29
CA THR A 427 -15.18 10.25 15.36
C THR A 427 -14.28 9.02 15.18
N PRO A 428 -14.01 8.57 13.93
CA PRO A 428 -13.11 7.44 13.71
C PRO A 428 -11.65 7.87 13.88
N PRO A 429 -10.75 6.95 14.29
CA PRO A 429 -9.32 7.19 14.20
C PRO A 429 -8.87 7.44 12.77
N MET A 430 -7.78 8.19 12.59
CA MET A 430 -7.21 8.47 11.27
C MET A 430 -5.77 7.97 11.15
N LYS A 431 -5.17 8.11 9.95
CA LYS A 431 -3.78 7.70 9.67
C LYS A 431 -3.46 6.25 10.05
N TRP A 432 -4.36 5.34 9.70
CA TRP A 432 -4.17 3.90 9.91
C TRP A 432 -2.89 3.40 9.23
N LYS A 433 -2.09 2.63 9.95
CA LYS A 433 -0.87 1.97 9.48
C LYS A 433 -0.82 0.58 10.08
N ILE A 434 -0.40 -0.39 9.28
CA ILE A 434 -0.19 -1.76 9.72
C ILE A 434 1.14 -2.26 9.18
N ASP A 435 1.96 -2.77 10.10
CA ASP A 435 3.23 -3.39 9.80
C ASP A 435 3.33 -4.77 10.46
N GLY A 436 4.40 -5.49 10.17
CA GLY A 436 4.71 -6.80 10.70
C GLY A 436 6.20 -7.09 10.51
N VAL A 437 6.62 -8.33 10.82
CA VAL A 437 8.05 -8.67 10.76
C VAL A 437 8.49 -8.96 9.32
N ILE A 438 7.81 -9.89 8.65
CA ILE A 438 7.95 -10.13 7.21
C ILE A 438 6.56 -10.13 6.59
N ASN A 439 6.16 -8.98 6.04
CA ASN A 439 4.87 -8.79 5.41
C ASN A 439 4.99 -7.72 4.32
N PRO A 440 4.02 -7.63 3.39
CA PRO A 440 3.96 -6.54 2.43
C PRO A 440 3.89 -5.17 3.10
N HIS A 441 4.51 -4.17 2.47
CA HIS A 441 4.30 -2.77 2.85
C HIS A 441 2.90 -2.30 2.46
N TYR A 442 2.05 -1.95 3.41
CA TYR A 442 0.69 -1.46 3.16
C TYR A 442 0.59 0.06 3.21
N LYS A 443 -0.15 0.65 2.28
CA LYS A 443 -0.62 2.04 2.37
C LYS A 443 -2.13 2.05 2.56
N CYS A 444 -2.57 2.51 3.73
CA CYS A 444 -3.99 2.61 4.07
C CYS A 444 -4.56 4.00 3.70
N GLY A 445 -5.83 3.99 3.27
CA GLY A 445 -6.62 5.21 3.06
C GLY A 445 -7.26 5.72 4.35
N PRO A 446 -8.00 6.85 4.27
CA PRO A 446 -8.78 7.34 5.40
C PRO A 446 -9.99 6.42 5.66
N PRO A 447 -10.53 6.41 6.89
CA PRO A 447 -11.78 5.70 7.19
C PRO A 447 -12.94 6.28 6.38
N VAL A 448 -13.67 5.40 5.68
CA VAL A 448 -14.90 5.76 4.96
C VAL A 448 -16.09 5.25 5.75
N ARG A 449 -17.06 6.12 6.02
CA ARG A 449 -18.30 5.73 6.67
C ARG A 449 -19.11 4.79 5.75
N VAL A 450 -19.50 3.62 6.25
CA VAL A 450 -20.23 2.60 5.48
C VAL A 450 -21.51 2.17 6.19
N ASP A 451 -22.33 1.35 5.53
CA ASP A 451 -23.49 0.74 6.16
C ASP A 451 -23.07 -0.05 7.41
N PRO A 452 -23.79 0.10 8.54
CA PRO A 452 -23.51 -0.62 9.77
C PRO A 452 -23.29 -2.12 9.55
N ALA A 453 -22.26 -2.66 10.19
CA ALA A 453 -22.01 -4.09 10.19
C ALA A 453 -23.16 -4.83 10.89
N GLU A 454 -23.55 -5.98 10.34
CA GLU A 454 -24.56 -6.88 10.89
C GLU A 454 -23.84 -8.04 11.58
N TYR A 455 -24.28 -8.34 12.80
CA TYR A 455 -23.73 -9.40 13.62
C TYR A 455 -24.83 -10.40 13.99
N PRO A 456 -24.53 -11.70 14.02
CA PRO A 456 -25.47 -12.69 14.53
C PRO A 456 -25.74 -12.42 16.01
N ASP A 457 -26.98 -12.67 16.45
CA ASP A 457 -27.34 -12.48 17.84
C ASP A 457 -26.56 -13.43 18.77
N PRO A 458 -25.92 -12.91 19.84
CA PRO A 458 -25.11 -13.71 20.74
C PRO A 458 -25.90 -14.74 21.56
N SER A 459 -27.22 -14.60 21.69
CA SER A 459 -28.10 -15.57 22.37
C SER A 459 -28.38 -16.82 21.52
N GLY A 460 -27.96 -16.84 20.26
CA GLY A 460 -28.22 -17.95 19.33
C GLY A 460 -29.59 -17.88 18.64
N LEU A 461 -30.37 -16.82 18.89
CA LEU A 461 -31.59 -16.54 18.15
C LEU A 461 -31.26 -16.20 16.68
N GLN A 462 -32.20 -16.47 15.76
CA GLN A 462 -32.11 -16.05 14.35
C GLN A 462 -32.39 -14.54 14.21
N ALA A 463 -31.72 -13.73 15.00
CA ALA A 463 -31.75 -12.28 14.95
C ALA A 463 -30.38 -11.74 14.54
N ILE A 464 -30.38 -10.52 14.03
CA ILE A 464 -29.16 -9.77 13.75
C ILE A 464 -29.14 -8.52 14.62
N HIS A 465 -27.97 -8.21 15.17
CA HIS A 465 -27.70 -6.93 15.80
C HIS A 465 -26.80 -6.10 14.89
N THR A 466 -27.13 -4.82 14.71
CA THR A 466 -26.36 -3.91 13.86
C THR A 466 -25.45 -3.03 14.70
N ALA A 467 -24.24 -2.75 14.22
CA ALA A 467 -23.41 -1.71 14.80
C ALA A 467 -24.15 -0.35 14.84
N VAL A 468 -23.85 0.49 15.84
CA VAL A 468 -24.28 1.89 15.84
C VAL A 468 -23.64 2.62 14.66
N ALA A 469 -22.42 2.22 14.32
CA ALA A 469 -21.56 3.01 13.49
C ALA A 469 -20.40 2.20 12.90
N SER A 470 -20.26 2.17 11.57
CA SER A 470 -19.19 1.41 10.89
C SER A 470 -18.34 2.28 9.98
N TRP A 471 -17.03 2.13 10.08
CA TRP A 471 -16.06 2.69 9.13
C TRP A 471 -15.24 1.59 8.49
N HIS A 472 -14.91 1.81 7.22
CA HIS A 472 -14.14 0.88 6.42
C HIS A 472 -12.86 1.55 5.93
N ILE A 473 -11.74 0.91 6.19
CA ILE A 473 -10.40 1.35 5.81
C ILE A 473 -9.87 0.37 4.76
N VAL A 474 -9.40 0.91 3.65
CA VAL A 474 -8.83 0.13 2.55
C VAL A 474 -7.31 0.32 2.53
N CYS A 475 -6.57 -0.78 2.64
CA CYS A 475 -5.11 -0.82 2.60
C CYS A 475 -4.65 -1.63 1.38
N ASN A 476 -3.74 -1.06 0.59
CA ASN A 476 -3.20 -1.72 -0.60
C ASN A 476 -1.71 -1.99 -0.44
N MET A 477 -1.25 -3.10 -1.01
CA MET A 477 0.15 -3.48 -1.06
C MET A 477 0.92 -2.50 -1.95
N THR A 478 2.03 -2.00 -1.42
CA THR A 478 2.94 -1.11 -2.13
C THR A 478 4.18 -1.88 -2.54
N LYS A 479 4.83 -1.43 -3.61
CA LYS A 479 6.11 -2.04 -4.02
C LYS A 479 7.19 -1.63 -3.03
N PRO A 480 8.02 -2.56 -2.54
CA PRO A 480 9.10 -2.21 -1.65
C PRO A 480 10.09 -1.27 -2.36
N GLN A 481 10.60 -0.29 -1.61
CA GLN A 481 11.66 0.57 -2.11
C GLN A 481 12.98 -0.22 -2.16
N PRO A 482 13.91 0.14 -3.06
CA PRO A 482 15.26 -0.44 -3.04
C PRO A 482 15.88 -0.34 -1.65
N GLN A 483 16.55 -1.40 -1.19
CA GLN A 483 17.19 -1.48 0.13
C GLN A 483 16.23 -1.44 1.34
N LYS A 484 14.91 -1.63 1.10
CA LYS A 484 13.89 -1.74 2.16
C LYS A 484 13.07 -3.03 2.07
N THR A 485 13.60 -4.04 1.40
CA THR A 485 12.96 -5.38 1.37
C THR A 485 13.25 -6.14 2.67
N ARG A 486 12.47 -7.17 2.99
CA ARG A 486 12.76 -8.06 4.16
C ARG A 486 13.27 -9.45 3.77
N CYS A 487 13.46 -9.73 2.49
CA CYS A 487 14.01 -11.01 2.03
C CYS A 487 14.84 -10.84 0.76
N CYS A 488 15.78 -11.76 0.54
CA CYS A 488 16.65 -11.74 -0.63
C CYS A 488 16.68 -13.07 -1.37
N VAL A 489 16.98 -13.01 -2.67
CA VAL A 489 17.16 -14.20 -3.52
C VAL A 489 18.59 -14.26 -4.03
N SER A 490 19.12 -15.46 -4.15
CA SER A 490 20.37 -15.79 -4.83
C SER A 490 20.09 -16.73 -6.01
N PHE A 491 20.82 -16.54 -7.10
CA PHE A 491 20.69 -17.38 -8.30
C PHE A 491 21.93 -18.24 -8.51
N SER A 492 21.70 -19.49 -8.87
CA SER A 492 22.76 -20.43 -9.26
C SER A 492 22.24 -21.39 -10.32
N ALA A 493 23.14 -22.07 -11.02
CA ALA A 493 22.75 -23.02 -12.06
C ALA A 493 23.84 -24.08 -12.25
N PHE A 494 23.45 -25.28 -12.72
CA PHE A 494 24.38 -26.37 -12.98
C PHE A 494 25.53 -26.01 -13.96
N TYR A 495 25.30 -25.02 -14.82
CA TYR A 495 26.28 -24.57 -15.82
C TYR A 495 27.21 -23.45 -15.33
N ASN A 496 27.06 -22.98 -14.08
CA ASN A 496 27.89 -21.94 -13.48
C ASN A 496 28.31 -22.36 -12.07
N GLU A 497 29.62 -22.41 -11.84
CA GLU A 497 30.20 -22.84 -10.56
C GLU A 497 30.03 -21.81 -9.43
N SER A 498 29.64 -20.57 -9.73
CA SER A 498 29.38 -19.52 -8.75
C SER A 498 27.88 -19.32 -8.51
N ALA A 499 27.54 -18.98 -7.28
CA ALA A 499 26.26 -18.38 -6.94
C ALA A 499 26.34 -16.86 -7.07
N ILE A 500 25.28 -16.27 -7.61
CA ILE A 500 25.05 -14.82 -7.66
C ILE A 500 24.20 -14.46 -6.45
N PRO A 501 24.78 -13.83 -5.42
CA PRO A 501 24.01 -13.36 -4.26
C PRO A 501 23.16 -12.14 -4.62
N CYS A 502 22.28 -11.77 -3.69
CA CYS A 502 21.46 -10.57 -3.82
C CYS A 502 22.30 -9.29 -3.76
N ASN A 503 21.68 -8.16 -4.12
CA ASN A 503 22.29 -6.84 -4.03
C ASN A 503 22.75 -6.52 -2.59
N THR A 504 23.81 -5.74 -2.49
CA THR A 504 24.30 -5.24 -1.20
C THR A 504 23.22 -4.40 -0.53
N CYS A 505 23.05 -4.60 0.77
CA CYS A 505 22.09 -3.87 1.59
C CYS A 505 20.64 -4.03 1.13
N ALA A 506 20.31 -5.17 0.52
CA ALA A 506 18.94 -5.46 0.05
C ALA A 506 17.88 -5.26 1.15
N CYS A 507 18.20 -5.65 2.39
CA CYS A 507 17.31 -5.48 3.53
C CYS A 507 17.67 -4.31 4.47
N GLY A 508 18.46 -3.36 3.96
CA GLY A 508 18.86 -2.16 4.71
C GLY A 508 19.94 -2.42 5.76
N GLY A 509 19.98 -1.56 6.78
CA GLY A 509 20.92 -1.69 7.90
C GLY A 509 22.39 -1.50 7.51
N CYS A 510 22.67 -0.75 6.44
CA CYS A 510 24.02 -0.44 5.99
C CYS A 510 24.43 1.02 6.23
N ASP A 511 23.55 1.82 6.82
CA ASP A 511 23.83 3.20 7.17
C ASP A 511 24.90 3.23 8.27
N GLY A 512 25.95 4.03 8.08
CA GLY A 512 27.05 4.16 9.05
C GLY A 512 28.18 3.13 8.95
N TYR A 513 28.09 2.10 8.11
CA TYR A 513 29.20 1.14 7.92
C TYR A 513 30.34 1.75 7.09
N GLN A 514 31.32 2.37 7.76
CA GLN A 514 32.53 2.89 7.11
C GLN A 514 33.45 1.77 6.54
N GLN A 515 33.22 0.51 6.94
CA GLN A 515 34.09 -0.62 6.60
C GLN A 515 33.75 -1.33 5.27
N CYS A 516 32.53 -1.15 4.73
CA CYS A 516 32.08 -1.80 3.49
C CYS A 516 31.35 -0.82 2.56
N ASN A 517 31.25 -1.12 1.27
CA ASN A 517 30.59 -0.27 0.28
C ASN A 517 29.14 -0.73 0.07
N ALA A 518 28.18 0.09 0.49
CA ALA A 518 26.75 -0.18 0.42
C ALA A 518 26.16 -0.14 -1.01
N LYS A 519 26.89 0.44 -1.97
CA LYS A 519 26.46 0.59 -3.38
C LYS A 519 27.27 -0.27 -4.35
N ALA A 520 28.22 -1.06 -3.85
CA ALA A 520 29.02 -1.93 -4.71
C ALA A 520 28.16 -3.09 -5.25
N PRO A 521 28.40 -3.55 -6.50
CA PRO A 521 27.77 -4.78 -6.95
C PRO A 521 28.22 -5.95 -6.06
N PRO A 522 27.34 -6.92 -5.80
CA PRO A 522 27.70 -8.04 -4.95
C PRO A 522 28.70 -8.95 -5.68
N MET A 523 29.65 -9.53 -4.94
CA MET A 523 30.65 -10.41 -5.52
C MET A 523 30.11 -11.84 -5.65
N LEU A 524 30.56 -12.55 -6.69
CA LEU A 524 30.25 -13.96 -6.89
C LEU A 524 30.87 -14.81 -5.77
N ILE A 525 30.11 -15.79 -5.29
CA ILE A 525 30.49 -16.64 -4.16
C ILE A 525 30.37 -18.12 -4.54
N PRO A 526 31.09 -19.03 -3.89
CA PRO A 526 30.85 -20.45 -4.08
C PRO A 526 29.49 -20.84 -3.47
N PRO A 527 28.76 -21.82 -4.03
CA PRO A 527 27.41 -22.16 -3.57
C PRO A 527 27.31 -22.55 -2.08
N ASP A 528 28.34 -23.17 -1.52
CA ASP A 528 28.40 -23.54 -0.10
C ASP A 528 28.44 -22.32 0.84
N ALA A 529 28.94 -21.17 0.35
CA ALA A 529 28.96 -19.94 1.14
C ALA A 529 27.55 -19.38 1.42
N LEU A 530 26.52 -19.81 0.69
CA LEU A 530 25.13 -19.42 0.97
C LEU A 530 24.63 -19.93 2.34
N LEU A 531 25.24 -20.99 2.88
CA LEU A 531 24.91 -21.56 4.19
C LEU A 531 25.60 -20.84 5.36
N VAL A 532 26.55 -19.97 5.06
CA VAL A 532 27.35 -19.26 6.08
C VAL A 532 26.71 -17.90 6.34
N PRO A 533 26.64 -17.39 7.58
CA PRO A 533 26.20 -16.01 7.84
C PRO A 533 27.06 -15.00 7.09
N PHE A 534 26.47 -13.88 6.63
CA PHE A 534 27.18 -12.91 5.79
C PHE A 534 28.50 -12.43 6.40
N VAL A 535 28.52 -12.14 7.70
CA VAL A 535 29.70 -11.67 8.45
C VAL A 535 30.91 -12.58 8.23
N ASN A 536 30.68 -13.90 8.12
CA ASN A 536 31.72 -14.91 7.98
C ASN A 536 31.96 -15.34 6.52
N ARG A 537 31.20 -14.82 5.54
CA ARG A 537 31.38 -15.15 4.11
C ARG A 537 32.65 -14.52 3.52
N THR A 538 33.15 -13.43 4.08
CA THR A 538 34.24 -12.62 3.50
C THR A 538 35.49 -13.43 3.13
N ALA A 539 35.91 -14.37 3.98
CA ALA A 539 37.09 -15.20 3.72
C ALA A 539 36.87 -16.13 2.51
N LYS A 540 35.72 -16.83 2.46
CA LYS A 540 35.32 -17.69 1.34
C LYS A 540 35.19 -16.89 0.04
N MET A 541 34.64 -15.69 0.11
CA MET A 541 34.51 -14.79 -1.05
C MET A 541 35.87 -14.39 -1.62
N LYS A 542 36.82 -14.00 -0.78
CA LYS A 542 38.18 -13.63 -1.22
C LYS A 542 38.92 -14.83 -1.82
N ALA A 543 38.84 -15.99 -1.17
CA ALA A 543 39.44 -17.22 -1.67
C ALA A 543 38.86 -17.62 -3.04
N TRP A 544 37.53 -17.58 -3.19
CA TRP A 544 36.85 -17.88 -4.44
C TRP A 544 37.21 -16.89 -5.55
N ALA A 545 37.21 -15.59 -5.25
CA ALA A 545 37.61 -14.57 -6.20
C ALA A 545 39.06 -14.76 -6.67
N LYS A 546 39.98 -15.13 -5.76
CA LYS A 546 41.36 -15.45 -6.12
C LYS A 546 41.45 -16.68 -7.04
N MET A 547 40.73 -17.76 -6.72
CA MET A 547 40.72 -18.99 -7.53
C MET A 547 40.09 -18.80 -8.91
N LYS A 548 39.07 -17.94 -9.04
CA LYS A 548 38.38 -17.65 -10.31
C LYS A 548 38.93 -16.42 -11.03
N HIS A 549 40.02 -15.83 -10.54
CA HIS A 549 40.63 -14.60 -11.08
C HIS A 549 39.64 -13.43 -11.19
N PHE A 550 38.69 -13.33 -10.27
CA PHE A 550 37.77 -12.19 -10.18
C PHE A 550 38.43 -10.99 -9.51
N LYS A 551 38.09 -9.78 -9.97
CA LYS A 551 38.58 -8.54 -9.39
C LYS A 551 38.02 -8.37 -7.97
N ILE A 552 38.92 -8.27 -6.99
CA ILE A 552 38.57 -7.96 -5.61
C ILE A 552 38.56 -6.44 -5.44
N PRO A 553 37.43 -5.81 -5.04
CA PRO A 553 37.38 -4.38 -4.81
C PRO A 553 38.18 -4.00 -3.56
N LYS A 554 38.78 -2.79 -3.55
CA LYS A 554 39.54 -2.29 -2.38
C LYS A 554 38.69 -2.24 -1.12
N ARG A 555 37.43 -1.79 -1.26
CA ARG A 555 36.42 -1.80 -0.20
C ARG A 555 35.40 -2.87 -0.54
N MET A 556 35.23 -3.84 0.36
CA MET A 556 34.34 -4.98 0.14
C MET A 556 32.88 -4.53 0.08
N PRO A 557 32.03 -5.20 -0.72
CA PRO A 557 30.59 -4.99 -0.68
C PRO A 557 30.02 -5.30 0.72
N CYS A 558 29.01 -4.54 1.14
CA CYS A 558 28.28 -4.82 2.37
C CYS A 558 27.36 -6.05 2.25
N GLY A 559 26.87 -6.53 3.40
CA GLY A 559 25.92 -7.62 3.49
C GLY A 559 24.55 -7.28 2.95
N ASP A 560 23.78 -8.32 2.63
CA ASP A 560 22.35 -8.19 2.32
C ASP A 560 21.53 -7.91 3.60
N ASN A 561 21.98 -8.43 4.75
CA ASN A 561 21.39 -8.28 6.09
C ASN A 561 19.92 -8.70 6.16
N CYS A 562 19.55 -9.72 5.38
CA CYS A 562 18.17 -10.17 5.28
C CYS A 562 17.84 -11.28 6.29
N PRO A 563 16.69 -11.20 6.99
CA PRO A 563 16.25 -12.24 7.93
C PRO A 563 15.93 -13.56 7.22
N VAL A 564 15.50 -13.51 5.96
CA VAL A 564 15.25 -14.67 5.12
C VAL A 564 15.99 -14.54 3.80
N SER A 565 16.69 -15.60 3.40
CA SER A 565 17.32 -15.68 2.09
C SER A 565 16.86 -16.93 1.35
N ILE A 566 16.65 -16.81 0.04
CA ILE A 566 16.18 -17.89 -0.83
C ILE A 566 17.24 -18.15 -1.88
N ASN A 567 17.60 -19.42 -2.10
CA ASN A 567 18.38 -19.81 -3.26
C ASN A 567 17.49 -20.48 -4.31
N TRP A 568 17.55 -19.95 -5.53
CA TRP A 568 16.98 -20.58 -6.71
C TRP A 568 18.12 -21.13 -7.57
N HIS A 569 18.18 -22.46 -7.65
CA HIS A 569 19.19 -23.19 -8.40
C HIS A 569 18.55 -23.89 -9.60
N VAL A 570 19.04 -23.65 -10.81
CA VAL A 570 18.63 -24.46 -11.98
C VAL A 570 19.45 -25.75 -12.00
N ASN A 571 18.78 -26.89 -11.80
CA ASN A 571 19.43 -28.19 -11.59
C ASN A 571 19.78 -28.89 -12.90
N SER A 572 18.85 -28.92 -13.86
CA SER A 572 19.04 -29.66 -15.10
C SER A 572 18.20 -29.11 -16.23
N ASP A 573 18.68 -29.34 -17.45
CA ASP A 573 18.02 -28.95 -18.70
C ASP A 573 18.00 -30.15 -19.66
N TYR A 574 16.82 -30.65 -20.02
CA TYR A 574 16.64 -31.79 -20.92
C TYR A 574 15.66 -31.47 -22.05
N LYS A 575 15.48 -32.39 -23.02
CA LYS A 575 14.72 -32.12 -24.24
C LYS A 575 13.27 -31.72 -23.97
N THR A 576 12.60 -32.40 -23.04
CA THR A 576 11.16 -32.25 -22.77
C THR A 576 10.83 -31.32 -21.59
N GLY A 577 11.84 -30.88 -20.83
CA GLY A 577 11.64 -30.15 -19.59
C GLY A 577 12.94 -29.66 -18.94
N TRP A 578 12.82 -29.10 -17.75
CA TRP A 578 13.92 -28.66 -16.90
C TRP A 578 13.51 -28.71 -15.44
N THR A 579 14.48 -28.72 -14.53
CA THR A 579 14.21 -28.71 -13.09
C THR A 579 14.98 -27.61 -12.38
N ALA A 580 14.41 -27.12 -11.28
CA ALA A 580 15.07 -26.16 -10.40
C ALA A 580 14.81 -26.49 -8.93
N ARG A 581 15.81 -26.28 -8.09
CA ARG A 581 15.74 -26.43 -6.65
C ARG A 581 15.57 -25.07 -6.01
N ILE A 582 14.58 -24.97 -5.12
CA ILE A 582 14.44 -23.86 -4.20
C ILE A 582 14.96 -24.29 -2.83
N THR A 583 15.74 -23.42 -2.19
CA THR A 583 16.19 -23.61 -0.80
C THR A 583 15.87 -22.34 -0.02
N LEU A 584 15.14 -22.49 1.08
CA LEU A 584 14.76 -21.42 1.99
C LEU A 584 15.70 -21.44 3.19
N PHE A 585 16.21 -20.28 3.57
CA PHE A 585 17.06 -20.09 4.74
C PHE A 585 16.44 -19.08 5.69
N ASN A 586 16.23 -19.49 6.94
CA ASN A 586 15.80 -18.63 8.03
C ASN A 586 16.99 -18.28 8.92
N TRP A 587 17.33 -16.99 8.95
CA TRP A 587 18.42 -16.44 9.76
C TRP A 587 17.93 -15.87 11.10
N GLU A 588 16.63 -15.86 11.35
CA GLU A 588 16.02 -15.44 12.60
C GLU A 588 15.96 -16.58 13.61
N ARG A 589 15.94 -16.25 14.91
CA ARG A 589 15.90 -17.27 15.98
C ARG A 589 14.54 -17.94 16.14
N TYR A 590 13.47 -17.28 15.72
CA TYR A 590 12.12 -17.83 15.77
C TYR A 590 11.79 -18.58 14.47
N ALA A 591 10.86 -19.53 14.56
CA ALA A 591 10.38 -20.29 13.40
C ALA A 591 9.30 -19.52 12.64
N PHE A 592 9.23 -19.70 11.31
CA PHE A 592 8.10 -19.23 10.52
C PHE A 592 7.10 -20.36 10.32
N ASP A 593 5.98 -20.29 11.01
CA ASP A 593 4.87 -21.23 10.88
C ASP A 593 3.95 -20.87 9.71
N ASP A 594 3.35 -21.88 9.08
CA ASP A 594 2.47 -21.72 7.92
C ASP A 594 3.12 -20.93 6.77
N TRP A 595 4.45 -21.00 6.63
CA TRP A 595 5.15 -20.18 5.65
C TRP A 595 4.69 -20.50 4.22
N PHE A 596 4.75 -19.48 3.35
CA PHE A 596 4.60 -19.68 1.92
C PHE A 596 5.63 -18.90 1.12
N THR A 597 5.93 -19.39 -0.07
CA THR A 597 6.75 -18.70 -1.07
C THR A 597 5.99 -18.67 -2.39
N ALA A 598 5.98 -17.52 -3.08
CA ALA A 598 5.34 -17.40 -4.38
C ALA A 598 6.34 -16.97 -5.45
N LEU A 599 6.38 -17.70 -6.56
CA LEU A 599 7.34 -17.52 -7.64
C LEU A 599 6.61 -17.05 -8.89
N GLN A 600 6.88 -15.83 -9.34
CA GLN A 600 6.34 -15.31 -10.58
C GLN A 600 7.28 -15.60 -11.74
N PHE A 601 6.75 -16.13 -12.83
CA PHE A 601 7.53 -16.45 -14.04
C PHE A 601 6.98 -15.74 -15.28
N HIS A 602 7.78 -15.74 -16.35
CA HIS A 602 7.28 -15.46 -17.69
C HIS A 602 6.17 -16.45 -18.09
N ASN A 603 5.27 -16.01 -18.98
CA ASN A 603 4.03 -16.73 -19.29
C ASN A 603 4.24 -18.19 -19.71
N ASN A 604 5.28 -18.46 -20.51
CA ASN A 604 5.53 -19.82 -20.99
C ASN A 604 6.02 -20.72 -19.87
N SER A 605 7.03 -20.29 -19.10
CA SER A 605 7.56 -21.04 -17.96
C SER A 605 6.51 -21.29 -16.88
N PHE A 606 5.62 -20.32 -16.62
CA PHE A 606 4.50 -20.50 -15.69
C PHE A 606 3.49 -21.56 -16.17
N ARG A 607 3.12 -21.55 -17.45
CA ARG A 607 2.23 -22.56 -18.04
C ARG A 607 2.86 -23.95 -17.99
N ASP A 608 4.16 -23.99 -18.23
CA ASP A 608 4.94 -25.21 -18.28
C ASP A 608 5.33 -25.76 -16.90
N PHE A 609 5.00 -25.09 -15.77
CA PHE A 609 5.13 -25.69 -14.43
C PHE A 609 4.48 -27.08 -14.40
N ASP A 610 5.10 -28.06 -13.78
CA ASP A 610 4.54 -29.42 -13.74
C ASP A 610 4.21 -29.78 -12.30
N GLU A 611 5.24 -30.03 -11.50
CA GLU A 611 5.10 -30.45 -10.12
C GLU A 611 6.17 -29.81 -9.23
N VAL A 612 5.93 -29.92 -7.92
CA VAL A 612 6.91 -29.61 -6.88
C VAL A 612 7.03 -30.80 -5.94
N TYR A 613 8.25 -31.11 -5.53
CA TYR A 613 8.56 -32.25 -4.66
C TYR A 613 8.79 -31.76 -3.23
N SER A 614 8.30 -32.48 -2.23
CA SER A 614 8.45 -32.16 -0.79
C SER A 614 7.73 -30.91 -0.27
N PHE A 615 7.19 -30.05 -1.14
CA PHE A 615 6.27 -28.96 -0.80
C PHE A 615 4.92 -29.19 -1.50
N ASN A 616 3.89 -28.46 -1.06
CA ASN A 616 2.64 -28.35 -1.80
C ASN A 616 2.72 -27.12 -2.72
N GLY A 617 2.55 -27.32 -4.02
CA GLY A 617 2.67 -26.27 -5.04
C GLY A 617 1.45 -26.19 -5.93
N THR A 618 0.86 -25.00 -6.00
CA THR A 618 -0.32 -24.74 -6.82
C THR A 618 -0.11 -23.50 -7.69
N ARG A 619 -0.94 -23.33 -8.72
CA ARG A 619 -0.97 -22.09 -9.51
C ARG A 619 -2.05 -21.19 -8.95
N ILE A 620 -1.76 -19.90 -8.77
CA ILE A 620 -2.80 -18.94 -8.39
C ILE A 620 -3.54 -18.49 -9.66
N PRO A 621 -4.87 -18.68 -9.76
CA PRO A 621 -5.65 -18.19 -10.90
C PRO A 621 -5.51 -16.67 -11.08
N GLY A 622 -5.39 -16.21 -12.32
CA GLY A 622 -5.28 -14.77 -12.64
C GLY A 622 -3.90 -14.15 -12.38
N LEU A 623 -3.00 -14.85 -11.66
CA LEU A 623 -1.61 -14.45 -11.45
C LEU A 623 -0.67 -15.44 -12.15
N ARG A 624 0.42 -14.97 -12.74
CA ARG A 624 1.45 -15.83 -13.35
C ARG A 624 2.42 -16.39 -12.29
N THR A 625 1.85 -16.90 -11.21
CA THR A 625 2.56 -17.18 -9.96
C THR A 625 2.30 -18.59 -9.49
N VAL A 626 3.38 -19.34 -9.23
CA VAL A 626 3.37 -20.62 -8.55
C VAL A 626 3.46 -20.36 -7.05
N PHE A 627 2.51 -20.88 -6.27
CA PHE A 627 2.42 -20.72 -4.83
C PHE A 627 2.87 -22.01 -4.14
N LEU A 628 3.87 -21.91 -3.28
CA LEU A 628 4.51 -23.02 -2.57
C LEU A 628 4.28 -22.86 -1.08
N GLN A 629 3.91 -23.95 -0.41
CA GLN A 629 3.78 -24.01 1.04
C GLN A 629 4.22 -25.38 1.56
N GLY A 630 4.54 -25.48 2.85
CA GLY A 630 4.80 -26.77 3.47
C GLY A 630 3.56 -27.67 3.52
N PHE A 631 3.76 -28.98 3.68
CA PHE A 631 2.65 -29.89 3.98
C PHE A 631 2.10 -29.61 5.37
N LYS A 632 0.81 -29.90 5.58
CA LYS A 632 0.17 -29.77 6.89
C LYS A 632 0.94 -30.60 7.93
N GLY A 633 1.40 -29.95 9.01
CA GLY A 633 2.24 -30.57 10.05
C GLY A 633 3.75 -30.48 9.81
N LEU A 634 4.19 -30.06 8.62
CA LEU A 634 5.60 -29.82 8.25
C LEU A 634 5.79 -28.40 7.65
N ASN A 635 4.86 -27.51 7.96
CA ASN A 635 4.69 -26.16 7.46
C ASN A 635 5.45 -25.11 8.29
N TYR A 636 6.49 -25.51 9.03
CA TYR A 636 7.31 -24.62 9.85
C TYR A 636 8.75 -24.55 9.33
N LEU A 637 9.25 -23.34 9.07
CA LEU A 637 10.65 -23.10 8.74
C LEU A 637 11.39 -22.77 10.04
N VAL A 638 12.12 -23.76 10.56
CA VAL A 638 12.87 -23.68 11.82
C VAL A 638 13.78 -22.45 11.85
N GLY A 639 14.03 -21.91 13.04
CA GLY A 639 14.94 -20.80 13.26
C GLY A 639 16.43 -21.16 13.16
N LEU A 640 17.26 -20.13 13.23
CA LEU A 640 18.70 -20.16 13.36
C LEU A 640 19.12 -20.99 14.59
N THR A 641 20.12 -21.84 14.40
CA THR A 641 20.71 -22.67 15.47
C THR A 641 22.20 -22.38 15.63
N ASN A 642 22.77 -22.77 16.77
CA ASN A 642 24.21 -22.69 16.97
C ASN A 642 24.95 -23.72 16.10
N GLY A 643 26.20 -23.43 15.77
CA GLY A 643 27.07 -24.39 15.08
C GLY A 643 27.32 -25.64 15.94
N SER A 644 27.72 -26.73 15.30
CA SER A 644 27.89 -28.02 15.97
C SER A 644 29.01 -28.04 17.01
N ARG A 645 29.99 -27.14 16.91
CA ARG A 645 31.09 -26.98 17.87
C ARG A 645 31.13 -25.56 18.44
N ILE A 646 31.71 -25.42 19.63
CA ILE A 646 31.98 -24.11 20.23
C ILE A 646 32.90 -23.33 19.30
N GLY A 647 32.44 -22.15 18.85
CA GLY A 647 33.16 -21.29 17.90
C GLY A 647 32.75 -21.46 16.43
N ASP A 648 31.93 -22.47 16.08
CA ASP A 648 31.37 -22.58 14.74
C ASP A 648 30.33 -21.46 14.49
N PRO A 649 30.22 -20.97 13.24
CA PRO A 649 29.21 -19.98 12.90
C PRO A 649 27.79 -20.54 13.07
N HIS A 650 26.84 -19.66 13.38
CA HIS A 650 25.42 -20.04 13.42
C HIS A 650 24.94 -20.60 12.07
N VAL A 651 24.02 -21.56 12.15
CA VAL A 651 23.47 -22.29 10.99
C VAL A 651 22.00 -21.90 10.81
N PRO A 652 21.60 -21.43 9.60
CA PRO A 652 20.22 -21.07 9.36
C PRO A 652 19.32 -22.30 9.37
N GLY A 653 18.06 -22.12 9.77
CA GLY A 653 17.05 -23.12 9.49
C GLY A 653 16.88 -23.26 7.96
N LYS A 654 16.70 -24.49 7.50
CA LYS A 654 16.78 -24.82 6.07
C LYS A 654 15.65 -25.75 5.66
N GLN A 655 14.94 -25.38 4.59
CA GLN A 655 14.07 -26.29 3.86
C GLN A 655 14.35 -26.20 2.36
N GLN A 656 14.17 -27.30 1.64
CA GLN A 656 14.45 -27.37 0.20
C GLN A 656 13.42 -28.21 -0.53
N SER A 657 13.24 -27.90 -1.80
CA SER A 657 12.33 -28.58 -2.69
C SER A 657 12.83 -28.48 -4.13
N VAL A 658 12.37 -29.39 -4.98
CA VAL A 658 12.65 -29.38 -6.42
C VAL A 658 11.34 -29.14 -7.16
N LEU A 659 11.38 -28.28 -8.18
CA LEU A 659 10.29 -27.99 -9.09
C LEU A 659 10.64 -28.54 -10.47
N SER A 660 9.66 -29.15 -11.14
CA SER A 660 9.76 -29.63 -12.52
C SER A 660 8.93 -28.75 -13.46
N PHE A 661 9.45 -28.57 -14.66
CA PHE A 661 8.82 -27.79 -15.71
C PHE A 661 8.93 -28.52 -17.04
N LYS A 662 7.86 -28.51 -17.83
CA LYS A 662 7.80 -29.00 -19.20
C LYS A 662 8.35 -27.93 -20.18
N LYS A 663 8.49 -28.29 -21.46
CA LYS A 663 8.81 -27.33 -22.55
C LYS A 663 7.77 -27.42 -23.66
N LYS A 664 6.48 -27.40 -23.30
CA LYS A 664 5.39 -27.57 -24.27
C LYS A 664 5.05 -26.26 -24.97
N HIS A 665 5.14 -25.14 -24.27
CA HIS A 665 4.57 -23.87 -24.75
C HIS A 665 5.63 -22.86 -25.22
N SER A 666 6.91 -23.14 -24.99
CA SER A 666 8.01 -22.24 -25.36
C SER A 666 8.82 -22.76 -26.55
N LYS A 667 8.48 -22.30 -27.77
CA LYS A 667 9.22 -22.65 -29.00
C LYS A 667 10.67 -22.13 -29.04
N LYS A 668 11.02 -21.15 -28.21
CA LYS A 668 12.35 -20.53 -28.09
C LYS A 668 12.79 -20.42 -26.63
N PHE A 669 12.59 -21.49 -25.85
CA PHE A 669 13.00 -21.52 -24.45
C PHE A 669 14.52 -21.42 -24.34
N ASN A 670 14.99 -20.44 -23.56
CA ASN A 670 16.39 -20.31 -23.20
C ASN A 670 16.55 -20.51 -21.70
N ILE A 671 17.13 -21.64 -21.28
CA ILE A 671 17.36 -21.98 -19.87
C ILE A 671 18.09 -20.87 -19.10
N ARG A 672 18.98 -20.10 -19.75
CA ARG A 672 19.78 -19.05 -19.09
C ARG A 672 19.00 -17.78 -18.76
N ARG A 673 17.82 -17.62 -19.35
CA ARG A 673 16.96 -16.43 -19.19
C ARG A 673 15.60 -16.80 -18.63
N ASP A 674 14.97 -17.83 -19.19
CA ASP A 674 13.56 -18.14 -18.98
C ASP A 674 13.31 -19.09 -17.78
N ALA A 675 14.37 -19.68 -17.21
CA ALA A 675 14.31 -20.58 -16.05
C ALA A 675 14.37 -19.85 -14.70
N PHE A 676 14.55 -18.53 -14.70
CA PHE A 676 14.65 -17.72 -13.49
C PHE A 676 13.32 -16.98 -13.24
N PRO A 677 12.85 -16.92 -11.98
CA PRO A 677 11.66 -16.17 -11.64
C PRO A 677 11.88 -14.67 -11.85
N THR A 678 10.85 -13.97 -12.32
CA THR A 678 10.86 -12.51 -12.45
C THR A 678 10.57 -11.80 -11.14
N LYS A 679 9.88 -12.48 -10.21
CA LYS A 679 9.65 -12.04 -8.84
C LYS A 679 9.55 -13.23 -7.90
N VAL A 680 9.94 -13.03 -6.66
CA VAL A 680 9.81 -14.02 -5.58
C VAL A 680 9.21 -13.31 -4.38
N TYR A 681 8.22 -13.95 -3.76
CA TYR A 681 7.56 -13.48 -2.56
C TYR A 681 7.78 -14.47 -1.43
N PHE A 682 8.10 -14.01 -0.23
CA PHE A 682 8.13 -14.83 0.98
C PHE A 682 7.19 -14.22 2.02
N ASN A 683 6.19 -14.99 2.47
CA ASN A 683 5.12 -14.50 3.36
C ASN A 683 4.51 -13.17 2.90
N GLY A 684 4.41 -12.99 1.58
CA GLY A 684 3.85 -11.82 0.92
C GLY A 684 4.81 -10.67 0.62
N GLU A 685 5.97 -10.61 1.29
CA GLU A 685 6.98 -9.59 0.98
C GLU A 685 7.68 -9.91 -0.36
N GLU A 686 7.83 -8.91 -1.23
CA GLU A 686 8.56 -9.05 -2.49
C GLU A 686 10.07 -9.01 -2.23
N CYS A 687 10.74 -10.15 -2.47
CA CYS A 687 12.17 -10.28 -2.20
C CYS A 687 13.03 -9.60 -3.26
N ALA A 688 14.17 -9.06 -2.83
CA ALA A 688 15.15 -8.49 -3.74
C ALA A 688 15.81 -9.60 -4.60
N LEU A 689 15.77 -9.43 -5.92
CA LEU A 689 16.42 -10.34 -6.87
C LEU A 689 17.86 -9.89 -7.19
N PRO A 690 18.74 -10.84 -7.53
CA PRO A 690 20.06 -10.52 -8.08
C PRO A 690 19.96 -9.67 -9.36
N PRO A 691 20.97 -8.83 -9.65
CA PRO A 691 20.95 -7.95 -10.82
C PRO A 691 21.15 -8.71 -12.14
N THR A 692 21.72 -9.92 -12.08
CA THR A 692 22.05 -10.74 -13.24
C THR A 692 21.73 -12.20 -12.99
N THR A 693 21.48 -12.95 -14.07
CA THR A 693 21.37 -14.41 -14.02
C THR A 693 22.74 -15.06 -14.27
N PRO A 694 22.96 -16.29 -13.77
CA PRO A 694 24.18 -17.04 -14.03
C PRO A 694 24.49 -17.14 -15.53
N SER A 695 25.73 -16.83 -15.90
CA SER A 695 26.28 -17.04 -17.24
C SER A 695 27.54 -17.89 -17.17
N ASN A 696 27.79 -18.72 -18.18
CA ASN A 696 29.12 -19.31 -18.36
C ASN A 696 30.03 -18.17 -18.84
N GLY A 697 31.25 -18.08 -18.34
CA GLY A 697 32.21 -16.98 -18.59
C GLY A 697 32.60 -16.69 -20.05
N SER A 698 31.85 -17.19 -21.05
CA SER A 698 32.01 -16.90 -22.47
C SER A 698 31.23 -15.68 -22.96
N SER A 699 30.39 -15.02 -22.15
CA SER A 699 29.84 -13.72 -22.53
C SER A 699 30.93 -12.67 -22.33
N ARG A 700 31.81 -12.52 -23.32
CA ARG A 700 32.52 -11.25 -23.52
C ARG A 700 31.47 -10.17 -23.39
N ILE A 701 31.69 -9.24 -22.46
CA ILE A 701 30.96 -7.99 -22.39
C ILE A 701 30.85 -7.51 -23.83
N LYS A 702 29.64 -7.50 -24.40
CA LYS A 702 29.43 -6.83 -25.68
C LYS A 702 29.71 -5.37 -25.37
N SER A 703 30.94 -4.95 -25.62
CA SER A 703 31.33 -3.55 -25.69
C SER A 703 30.27 -2.86 -26.53
N SER A 704 29.63 -1.85 -25.94
CA SER A 704 28.62 -1.04 -26.60
C SER A 704 29.07 -0.69 -28.03
N PRO A 705 28.22 -0.83 -29.06
CA PRO A 705 28.56 -0.45 -30.43
C PRO A 705 28.98 1.03 -30.54
N ILE A 706 28.63 1.84 -29.54
CA ILE A 706 29.01 3.26 -29.41
C ILE A 706 30.53 3.42 -29.24
N SER A 707 31.21 2.49 -28.58
CA SER A 707 32.67 2.58 -28.37
C SER A 707 33.45 2.23 -29.63
N PHE A 708 32.95 1.31 -30.46
CA PHE A 708 33.58 0.99 -31.74
C PHE A 708 33.38 2.13 -32.75
N LEU A 709 32.19 2.74 -32.79
CA LEU A 709 31.90 3.86 -33.69
C LEU A 709 32.76 5.09 -33.38
N ALA A 710 32.96 5.41 -32.09
CA ALA A 710 33.81 6.52 -31.66
C ALA A 710 35.28 6.29 -32.04
N VAL A 711 35.80 5.08 -31.85
CA VAL A 711 37.18 4.74 -32.22
C VAL A 711 37.37 4.78 -33.74
N THR A 712 36.38 4.31 -34.52
CA THR A 712 36.44 4.40 -35.99
C THR A 712 36.34 5.84 -36.48
N ILE A 713 35.53 6.70 -35.85
CA ILE A 713 35.42 8.13 -36.21
C ILE A 713 36.72 8.87 -35.88
N ILE A 714 37.31 8.60 -34.72
CA ILE A 714 38.60 9.21 -34.34
C ILE A 714 39.71 8.77 -35.29
N ALA A 715 39.74 7.48 -35.66
CA ALA A 715 40.68 6.97 -36.65
C ALA A 715 40.47 7.63 -38.02
N PHE A 716 39.23 7.77 -38.49
CA PHE A 716 38.90 8.44 -39.75
C PHE A 716 39.31 9.92 -39.75
N LEU A 717 39.01 10.66 -38.68
CA LEU A 717 39.37 12.07 -38.54
C LEU A 717 40.89 12.26 -38.48
N SER A 718 41.61 11.38 -37.80
CA SER A 718 43.08 11.42 -37.77
C SER A 718 43.71 11.10 -39.12
N PHE A 719 43.10 10.23 -39.92
CA PHE A 719 43.55 9.94 -41.28
C PHE A 719 43.33 11.14 -42.21
N PHE A 720 42.18 11.80 -42.14
CA PHE A 720 41.90 13.03 -42.90
C PHE A 720 42.83 14.19 -42.52
N ALA A 721 43.10 14.38 -41.22
CA ALA A 721 44.04 15.39 -40.73
C ALA A 721 45.50 15.12 -41.17
N MET A 722 45.87 13.85 -41.39
CA MET A 722 47.19 13.49 -41.95
C MET A 722 47.25 13.68 -43.46
N THR A 723 46.15 13.49 -44.19
CA THR A 723 46.10 13.73 -45.65
C THR A 723 46.07 15.22 -46.01
N GLU A 724 45.54 16.11 -45.17
CA GLU A 724 45.64 17.57 -45.39
C GLU A 724 47.07 18.12 -45.19
N ARG A 725 47.97 17.36 -44.55
CA ARG A 725 49.39 17.73 -44.44
C ARG A 725 50.26 17.19 -45.57
N LEU A 726 49.69 16.42 -46.50
CA LEU A 726 50.40 15.74 -47.59
C LEU A 726 49.89 16.14 -48.98
N PHE A 727 49.07 17.19 -49.08
CA PHE A 727 48.67 17.84 -50.32
C PHE A 727 49.07 19.30 -50.35
#